data_AF-A0A7J3TUV8-F1
#
_entry.id   AF-A0A7J3TUV8-F1
#
_cell.length_a   1.000
_cell.length_b   1.000
_cell.length_c   1.000
_cell.angle_alpha   90.00
_cell.angle_beta   90.00
_cell.angle_gamma   90.00
#
_symmetry.space_group_name_H-M   'P 1'
#
loop_
_entity.id
_entity.type
_entity.pdbx_description
1 polymer ?
#
loop_
_entity_poly.entity_id
_entity_poly.type
_entity_poly.pdbx_seq_one_letter_code
_entity_poly.pdbx_strand_id
1 'polypeptide(L)'
;MFKLKIPSFKCEFKTVAVTVAVVLLIVSSVLGYLYYSGLLTLEKKRKDVVGIINISGAILLSEQVDTYVKLISHALRNDTIKAVVLRIDSPGGYADLVEEIYLDILELKKVKPVVASVTSALSGGYYIAVAADYIYATPTSFVGNVGVIGVMPPTLIPSEIVIETGVYKATGFSQLLFPFNLSHALDNFASAVKTGRGDRLKISQTELKRGGIYLGSEAVKLGLIDEIGSLQKAISKAAEEAKLVEYEVVDLNEAFKEVGYSFGSQGSNLTLNWRNLTVDVLNKFQPPPSIWYLYLPSESGFTVLSSEEPMLAEPSIFNEYGRGLVLVDRSHGNRVSAWDLDILMAELADKNITVQFTFSWSELTSMLSNASCLIIASPTRTYSAEECDVIEGFVGRGGVLLLFFDPAYEYISMSELFDPINSIAIRFGLFFAKGYLYNEENYYGFYRNIYVSRFKNSSVTENLNSLVFFTATHIRPSDRGVAWASENTCSSTAERAGDYAVIAMAKRNGTIIAFADQTFLTEPYCYVGDNYKLILNIVNLISKAEVKPTVKEAVEEVEEVAEPKLPVGTVKEFVEQVNGDEHIVKWTKLSETEVLVEKPDGKYHYYYDERGSLVKVELDGIKIVYDTPIAAPPYPLTKGESWNCESNYTMYINNSETRGKINANYKVEDFQYVEARNGEKYFCAKIHYIIVDGFKIGGNYMSIKSEGFLWISHEVGEVKEDYTTIYYVDNSPVSEMHVKLILKSIQKGG
;
A
#
# COMPACT_ATOMS: atom_id res chain seq x y z
N MET A 1 70.37 -85.65 -85.23
CA MET A 1 70.05 -85.95 -83.83
C MET A 1 70.49 -84.74 -83.00
N PHE A 2 69.56 -83.88 -82.54
CA PHE A 2 69.64 -83.08 -81.30
C PHE A 2 68.33 -82.28 -81.17
N LYS A 3 67.56 -82.59 -80.13
CA LYS A 3 66.26 -82.00 -79.78
C LYS A 3 66.46 -80.59 -79.21
N LEU A 4 65.71 -79.59 -79.68
CA LEU A 4 65.51 -78.32 -78.97
C LEU A 4 64.18 -78.38 -78.18
N LYS A 5 64.27 -78.13 -76.88
CA LYS A 5 63.17 -78.03 -75.92
C LYS A 5 62.52 -76.64 -76.02
N ILE A 6 61.19 -76.62 -76.09
CA ILE A 6 60.33 -75.44 -75.96
C ILE A 6 60.11 -75.16 -74.46
N PRO A 7 60.31 -73.94 -73.94
CA PRO A 7 59.83 -73.57 -72.61
C PRO A 7 58.40 -73.04 -72.67
N SER A 8 57.59 -73.51 -71.71
CA SER A 8 56.19 -73.17 -71.52
C SER A 8 56.01 -71.77 -70.91
N PHE A 9 55.48 -70.82 -71.68
CA PHE A 9 54.90 -69.57 -71.15
C PHE A 9 53.43 -69.82 -70.76
N LYS A 10 53.19 -70.33 -69.55
CA LYS A 10 51.82 -70.51 -68.99
C LYS A 10 51.54 -69.67 -67.73
N CYS A 11 52.43 -68.72 -67.37
CA CYS A 11 52.36 -68.03 -66.08
C CYS A 11 51.96 -66.55 -66.12
N GLU A 12 51.93 -65.85 -67.26
CA GLU A 12 51.64 -64.40 -67.29
C GLU A 12 50.17 -64.04 -67.56
N PHE A 13 49.39 -64.92 -68.20
CA PHE A 13 48.00 -64.62 -68.57
C PHE A 13 47.05 -64.55 -67.37
N LYS A 14 47.31 -65.35 -66.32
CA LYS A 14 46.50 -65.31 -65.08
C LYS A 14 46.72 -64.01 -64.32
N THR A 15 47.96 -63.52 -64.27
CA THR A 15 48.30 -62.29 -63.54
C THR A 15 47.65 -61.08 -64.23
N VAL A 16 47.77 -60.97 -65.55
CA VAL A 16 47.14 -59.87 -66.32
C VAL A 16 45.61 -59.91 -66.22
N ALA A 17 44.99 -61.10 -66.30
CA ALA A 17 43.54 -61.23 -66.16
C ALA A 17 43.04 -60.82 -64.76
N VAL A 18 43.79 -61.16 -63.70
CA VAL A 18 43.47 -60.75 -62.33
C VAL A 18 43.66 -59.24 -62.16
N THR A 19 44.71 -58.65 -62.72
CA THR A 19 44.92 -57.19 -62.65
C THR A 19 43.80 -56.43 -63.37
N VAL A 20 43.37 -56.88 -64.54
CA VAL A 20 42.25 -56.27 -65.28
C VAL A 20 40.93 -56.42 -64.51
N ALA A 21 40.67 -57.57 -63.91
CA ALA A 21 39.48 -57.79 -63.10
C ALA A 21 39.45 -56.89 -61.85
N VAL A 22 40.59 -56.72 -61.18
CA VAL A 22 40.73 -55.82 -60.02
C VAL A 22 40.55 -54.36 -60.44
N VAL A 23 41.14 -53.94 -61.57
CA VAL A 23 40.96 -52.58 -62.10
C VAL A 23 39.49 -52.34 -62.47
N LEU A 24 38.80 -53.30 -63.10
CA LEU A 24 37.38 -53.17 -63.42
C LEU A 24 36.50 -53.13 -62.16
N LEU A 25 36.85 -53.86 -61.10
CA LEU A 25 36.19 -53.78 -59.81
C LEU A 25 36.42 -52.44 -59.13
N ILE A 26 37.64 -51.90 -59.19
CA ILE A 26 37.95 -50.57 -58.65
C ILE A 26 37.21 -49.50 -59.46
N VAL A 27 37.20 -49.59 -60.78
CA VAL A 27 36.49 -48.66 -61.65
C VAL A 27 34.97 -48.74 -61.43
N SER A 28 34.41 -49.94 -61.24
CA SER A 28 32.96 -50.09 -60.97
C SER A 28 32.58 -49.61 -59.57
N SER A 29 33.45 -49.79 -58.57
CA SER A 29 33.22 -49.27 -57.22
C SER A 29 33.46 -47.77 -57.13
N VAL A 30 34.38 -47.20 -57.90
CA VAL A 30 34.57 -45.74 -58.04
C VAL A 30 33.42 -45.12 -58.83
N LEU A 31 32.97 -45.73 -59.94
CA LEU A 31 31.79 -45.28 -60.67
C LEU A 31 30.51 -45.45 -59.83
N GLY A 32 30.40 -46.53 -59.07
CA GLY A 32 29.32 -46.76 -58.12
C GLY A 32 29.33 -45.73 -56.99
N TYR A 33 30.50 -45.39 -56.46
CA TYR A 33 30.68 -44.34 -55.46
C TYR A 33 30.36 -42.96 -56.05
N LEU A 34 30.81 -42.66 -57.27
CA LEU A 34 30.53 -41.40 -57.96
C LEU A 34 29.05 -41.27 -58.35
N TYR A 35 28.41 -42.37 -58.74
CA TYR A 35 26.97 -42.42 -59.00
C TYR A 35 26.17 -42.28 -57.71
N TYR A 36 26.59 -42.95 -56.62
CA TYR A 36 25.94 -42.85 -55.32
C TYR A 36 26.15 -41.47 -54.68
N SER A 37 27.35 -40.89 -54.78
CA SER A 37 27.65 -39.53 -54.35
C SER A 37 26.95 -38.50 -55.24
N GLY A 38 26.80 -38.78 -56.54
CA GLY A 38 26.03 -38.00 -57.51
C GLY A 38 24.52 -38.02 -57.21
N LEU A 39 23.98 -39.17 -56.82
CA LEU A 39 22.58 -39.33 -56.40
C LEU A 39 22.31 -38.66 -55.05
N LEU A 40 23.30 -38.63 -54.15
CA LEU A 40 23.27 -37.90 -52.88
C LEU A 40 23.51 -36.38 -53.02
N THR A 41 24.09 -35.94 -54.15
CA THR A 41 24.29 -34.52 -54.50
C THR A 41 23.26 -33.96 -55.47
N LEU A 42 22.22 -34.73 -55.83
CA LEU A 42 20.93 -34.12 -56.13
C LEU A 42 20.55 -33.31 -54.88
N GLU A 43 20.78 -32.00 -54.94
CA GLU A 43 20.51 -31.05 -53.88
C GLU A 43 19.22 -31.48 -53.18
N LYS A 44 19.32 -31.90 -51.92
CA LYS A 44 18.16 -31.95 -51.05
C LYS A 44 17.75 -30.50 -50.86
N LYS A 45 17.06 -29.95 -51.87
CA LYS A 45 16.61 -28.56 -51.96
C LYS A 45 15.98 -28.26 -50.62
N ARG A 46 16.63 -27.42 -49.81
CA ARG A 46 16.05 -27.01 -48.52
C ARG A 46 14.68 -26.44 -48.89
N LYS A 47 13.61 -27.09 -48.43
CA LYS A 47 12.26 -26.69 -48.80
C LYS A 47 12.07 -25.25 -48.35
N ASP A 48 11.48 -24.43 -49.21
CA ASP A 48 11.07 -23.09 -48.83
C ASP A 48 10.02 -23.21 -47.71
N VAL A 49 10.13 -22.38 -46.68
CA VAL A 49 9.32 -22.48 -45.46
C VAL A 49 8.43 -21.25 -45.30
N VAL A 50 7.18 -21.50 -44.93
CA VAL A 50 6.29 -20.51 -44.30
C VAL A 50 6.36 -20.73 -42.79
N GLY A 51 6.96 -19.78 -42.07
CA GLY A 51 7.13 -19.86 -40.62
C GLY A 51 5.91 -19.32 -39.89
N ILE A 52 5.44 -20.01 -38.85
CA ILE A 52 4.38 -19.52 -37.96
C ILE A 52 5.00 -19.02 -36.67
N ILE A 53 4.65 -17.79 -36.27
CA ILE A 53 4.97 -17.23 -34.95
C ILE A 53 3.67 -17.08 -34.16
N ASN A 54 3.56 -17.81 -33.04
CA ASN A 54 2.40 -17.75 -32.15
C ASN A 54 2.58 -16.64 -31.11
N ILE A 55 1.70 -15.64 -31.11
CA ILE A 55 1.64 -14.56 -30.12
C ILE A 55 0.38 -14.78 -29.28
N SER A 56 0.55 -15.19 -28.03
CA SER A 56 -0.54 -15.69 -27.19
C SER A 56 -0.46 -15.17 -25.76
N GLY A 57 -1.61 -14.76 -25.21
CA GLY A 57 -1.71 -14.27 -23.84
C GLY A 57 -1.25 -12.82 -23.69
N ALA A 58 -1.21 -12.36 -22.44
CA ALA A 58 -0.77 -11.00 -22.12
C ALA A 58 0.75 -10.87 -22.21
N ILE A 59 1.23 -9.72 -22.72
CA ILE A 59 2.65 -9.40 -22.88
C ILE A 59 3.08 -8.51 -21.72
N LEU A 60 3.59 -9.13 -20.65
CA LEU A 60 3.87 -8.46 -19.37
C LEU A 60 5.35 -8.52 -18.97
N LEU A 61 6.12 -9.43 -19.55
CA LEU A 61 7.50 -9.70 -19.15
C LEU A 61 8.45 -9.52 -20.32
N SER A 62 9.63 -8.95 -20.05
CA SER A 62 10.69 -8.77 -21.05
C SER A 62 11.15 -10.10 -21.64
N GLU A 63 11.13 -11.20 -20.89
CA GLU A 63 11.50 -12.53 -21.39
C GLU A 63 10.54 -13.03 -22.49
N GLN A 64 9.27 -12.62 -22.45
CA GLN A 64 8.31 -12.91 -23.53
C GLN A 64 8.70 -12.14 -24.79
N VAL A 65 9.04 -10.86 -24.65
CA VAL A 65 9.49 -10.00 -25.77
C VAL A 65 10.77 -10.54 -26.37
N ASP A 66 11.78 -10.86 -25.56
CA ASP A 66 13.05 -11.46 -26.00
C ASP A 66 12.82 -12.71 -26.85
N THR A 67 11.84 -13.54 -26.48
CA THR A 67 11.48 -14.74 -27.23
C THR A 67 10.93 -14.37 -28.60
N TYR A 68 10.01 -13.40 -28.67
CA TYR A 68 9.46 -12.92 -29.95
C TYR A 68 10.52 -12.27 -30.82
N VAL A 69 11.35 -11.38 -30.27
CA VAL A 69 12.48 -10.73 -30.95
C VAL A 69 13.44 -11.77 -31.54
N LYS A 70 13.77 -12.84 -30.80
CA LYS A 70 14.61 -13.94 -31.29
C LYS A 70 13.95 -14.71 -32.42
N LEU A 71 12.66 -15.02 -32.32
CA LEU A 71 11.90 -15.70 -33.38
C LEU A 71 11.82 -14.85 -34.65
N ILE A 72 11.54 -13.55 -34.51
CA ILE A 72 11.47 -12.59 -35.62
C ILE A 72 12.85 -12.44 -36.27
N SER A 73 13.90 -12.27 -35.46
CA SER A 73 15.28 -12.20 -35.94
C SER A 73 15.71 -13.49 -36.66
N HIS A 74 15.32 -14.66 -36.15
CA HIS A 74 15.57 -15.94 -36.81
C HIS A 74 14.84 -16.00 -38.15
N ALA A 75 13.56 -15.64 -38.18
CA ALA A 75 12.77 -15.59 -39.40
C ALA A 75 13.36 -14.63 -40.43
N LEU A 76 13.87 -13.46 -40.00
CA LEU A 76 14.50 -12.47 -40.85
C LEU A 76 15.79 -12.99 -41.49
N ARG A 77 16.69 -13.58 -40.68
CA ARG A 77 18.04 -14.01 -41.12
C ARG A 77 18.08 -15.36 -41.82
N ASN A 78 17.06 -16.20 -41.64
CA ASN A 78 17.04 -17.53 -42.24
C ASN A 78 16.46 -17.50 -43.66
N ASP A 79 17.33 -17.68 -44.66
CA ASP A 79 16.94 -17.66 -46.07
C ASP A 79 15.97 -18.76 -46.49
N THR A 80 15.83 -19.85 -45.71
CA THR A 80 14.82 -20.88 -46.04
C THR A 80 13.41 -20.42 -45.68
N ILE A 81 13.26 -19.49 -44.73
CA ILE A 81 11.97 -18.91 -44.37
C ILE A 81 11.67 -17.80 -45.38
N LYS A 82 10.61 -17.99 -46.18
CA LYS A 82 10.25 -17.09 -47.28
C LYS A 82 9.07 -16.17 -46.95
N ALA A 83 8.22 -16.58 -46.01
CA ALA A 83 7.12 -15.79 -45.49
C ALA A 83 6.83 -16.15 -44.03
N VAL A 84 6.15 -15.25 -43.31
CA VAL A 84 5.77 -15.45 -41.91
C VAL A 84 4.28 -15.27 -41.71
N VAL A 85 3.68 -16.15 -40.92
CA VAL A 85 2.31 -16.02 -40.43
C VAL A 85 2.32 -15.74 -38.94
N LEU A 86 1.74 -14.61 -38.52
CA LEU A 86 1.53 -14.29 -37.11
C LEU A 86 0.19 -14.88 -36.67
N ARG A 87 0.21 -15.87 -35.79
CA ARG A 87 -1.01 -16.41 -35.18
C ARG A 87 -1.24 -15.70 -33.85
N ILE A 88 -2.27 -14.86 -33.78
CA ILE A 88 -2.48 -13.93 -32.66
C ILE A 88 -3.72 -14.32 -31.85
N ASP A 89 -3.51 -14.52 -30.55
CA ASP A 89 -4.53 -14.70 -29.52
C ASP A 89 -4.13 -13.94 -28.25
N SER A 90 -4.23 -12.61 -28.27
CA SER A 90 -3.68 -11.75 -27.23
C SER A 90 -4.64 -10.60 -26.84
N PRO A 91 -4.81 -10.34 -25.52
CA PRO A 91 -5.48 -9.15 -25.01
C PRO A 91 -4.59 -7.89 -25.03
N GLY A 92 -3.30 -8.02 -25.39
CA GLY A 92 -2.31 -6.95 -25.32
C GLY A 92 -1.36 -7.06 -24.12
N GLY A 93 -0.87 -5.93 -23.60
CA GLY A 93 0.17 -5.90 -22.58
C GLY A 93 0.69 -4.51 -22.23
N TYR A 94 1.89 -4.44 -21.65
CA TYR A 94 2.59 -3.18 -21.41
C TYR A 94 2.94 -2.51 -22.75
N ALA A 95 2.69 -1.19 -22.85
CA ALA A 95 2.72 -0.49 -24.13
C ALA A 95 4.11 -0.54 -24.80
N ASP A 96 5.17 -0.34 -24.03
CA ASP A 96 6.57 -0.41 -24.46
C ASP A 96 6.95 -1.81 -24.99
N LEU A 97 6.60 -2.86 -24.24
CA LEU A 97 6.86 -4.25 -24.63
C LEU A 97 6.12 -4.65 -25.93
N VAL A 98 4.89 -4.18 -26.09
CA VAL A 98 4.09 -4.39 -27.31
C VAL A 98 4.69 -3.63 -28.49
N GLU A 99 5.13 -2.39 -28.27
CA GLU A 99 5.72 -1.53 -29.31
C GLU A 99 7.04 -2.10 -29.83
N GLU A 100 7.85 -2.72 -28.97
CA GLU A 100 9.09 -3.40 -29.40
C GLU A 100 8.79 -4.53 -30.40
N ILE A 101 7.84 -5.42 -30.08
CA ILE A 101 7.43 -6.50 -30.99
C ILE A 101 6.89 -5.92 -32.30
N TYR A 102 6.08 -4.87 -32.22
CA TYR A 102 5.51 -4.20 -33.40
C TYR A 102 6.60 -3.66 -34.33
N LEU A 103 7.60 -2.96 -33.79
CA LEU A 103 8.71 -2.40 -34.57
C LEU A 103 9.53 -3.50 -35.27
N ASP A 104 9.79 -4.60 -34.58
CA ASP A 104 10.50 -5.75 -35.15
C ASP A 104 9.73 -6.43 -36.28
N ILE A 105 8.40 -6.55 -36.15
CA ILE A 105 7.56 -7.05 -37.24
C ILE A 105 7.55 -6.09 -38.44
N LEU A 106 7.58 -4.77 -38.21
CA LEU A 106 7.70 -3.80 -39.30
C LEU A 106 9.02 -3.97 -40.06
N GLU A 107 10.14 -4.24 -39.39
CA GLU A 107 11.41 -4.54 -40.06
C GLU A 107 11.36 -5.85 -40.83
N LEU A 108 10.75 -6.90 -40.26
CA LEU A 108 10.57 -8.19 -40.95
C LEU A 108 9.77 -8.04 -42.24
N LYS A 109 8.66 -7.30 -42.17
CA LYS A 109 7.76 -7.05 -43.30
C LYS A 109 8.42 -6.35 -44.49
N LYS A 110 9.46 -5.54 -44.26
CA LYS A 110 10.21 -4.91 -45.36
C LYS A 110 10.92 -5.94 -46.25
N VAL A 111 11.21 -7.13 -45.71
CA VAL A 111 12.03 -8.16 -46.38
C VAL A 111 11.20 -9.37 -46.79
N LYS A 112 10.22 -9.78 -45.97
CA LYS A 112 9.43 -11.00 -46.17
C LYS A 112 7.95 -10.72 -45.96
N PRO A 113 7.03 -11.30 -46.76
CA PRO A 113 5.59 -11.16 -46.53
C PRO A 113 5.19 -11.62 -45.12
N VAL A 114 4.40 -10.82 -44.42
CA VAL A 114 3.88 -11.11 -43.08
C VAL A 114 2.35 -11.07 -43.10
N VAL A 115 1.71 -12.20 -42.81
CA VAL A 115 0.25 -12.31 -42.75
C VAL A 115 -0.21 -12.66 -41.34
N ALA A 116 -1.21 -11.97 -40.81
CA ALA A 116 -1.79 -12.26 -39.50
C ALA A 116 -3.02 -13.18 -39.61
N SER A 117 -3.12 -14.17 -38.72
CA SER A 117 -4.31 -14.97 -38.45
C SER A 117 -4.75 -14.75 -37.01
N VAL A 118 -5.89 -14.09 -36.83
CA VAL A 118 -6.38 -13.63 -35.54
C VAL A 118 -7.45 -14.58 -35.00
N THR A 119 -7.20 -15.10 -33.79
CA THR A 119 -8.24 -15.69 -32.94
C THR A 119 -8.88 -14.59 -32.08
N SER A 120 -8.04 -13.86 -31.34
CA SER A 120 -8.37 -12.64 -30.62
C SER A 120 -7.19 -11.67 -30.73
N ALA A 121 -7.43 -10.43 -31.15
CA ALA A 121 -6.41 -9.39 -31.20
C ALA A 121 -7.02 -8.12 -30.62
N LEU A 122 -6.83 -7.92 -29.32
CA LEU A 122 -7.33 -6.76 -28.58
C LEU A 122 -6.17 -5.89 -28.11
N SER A 123 -6.37 -4.58 -28.14
CA SER A 123 -5.41 -3.57 -27.71
C SER A 123 -4.01 -3.86 -28.27
N GLY A 124 -3.01 -4.14 -27.44
CA GLY A 124 -1.65 -4.44 -27.89
C GLY A 124 -1.55 -5.64 -28.85
N GLY A 125 -2.43 -6.63 -28.72
CA GLY A 125 -2.53 -7.73 -29.69
C GLY A 125 -2.96 -7.25 -31.07
N TYR A 126 -3.88 -6.28 -31.13
CA TYR A 126 -4.26 -5.62 -32.37
C TYR A 126 -3.17 -4.67 -32.89
N TYR A 127 -2.47 -3.97 -31.99
CA TYR A 127 -1.32 -3.13 -32.33
C TYR A 127 -0.29 -3.93 -33.13
N ILE A 128 0.08 -5.13 -32.66
CA ILE A 128 0.99 -6.03 -33.38
C ILE A 128 0.37 -6.54 -34.70
N ALA A 129 -0.92 -6.92 -34.70
CA ALA A 129 -1.59 -7.42 -35.91
C ALA A 129 -1.56 -6.40 -37.07
N VAL A 130 -1.66 -5.11 -36.75
CA VAL A 130 -1.64 -4.00 -37.73
C VAL A 130 -0.28 -3.87 -38.45
N ALA A 131 0.81 -4.40 -37.89
CA ALA A 131 2.10 -4.41 -38.57
C ALA A 131 2.08 -5.32 -39.82
N ALA A 132 1.27 -6.37 -39.85
CA ALA A 132 1.19 -7.33 -40.96
C ALA A 132 0.72 -6.69 -42.29
N ASP A 133 1.04 -7.33 -43.42
CA ASP A 133 0.55 -6.96 -44.75
C ASP A 133 -0.95 -7.18 -44.89
N TYR A 134 -1.41 -8.33 -44.40
CA TYR A 134 -2.78 -8.81 -44.50
C TYR A 134 -3.25 -9.47 -43.20
N ILE A 135 -4.49 -9.22 -42.78
CA ILE A 135 -5.07 -9.71 -41.53
C ILE A 135 -6.33 -10.52 -41.82
N TYR A 136 -6.28 -11.80 -41.47
CA TYR A 136 -7.44 -12.70 -41.44
C TYR A 136 -7.98 -12.85 -40.01
N ALA A 137 -9.30 -12.89 -39.85
CA ALA A 137 -9.94 -13.29 -38.59
C ALA A 137 -11.18 -14.17 -38.86
N THR A 138 -11.64 -14.91 -37.85
CA THR A 138 -12.91 -15.64 -37.95
C THR A 138 -14.11 -14.70 -37.72
N PRO A 139 -15.34 -15.04 -38.13
CA PRO A 139 -16.49 -14.14 -37.99
C PRO A 139 -16.75 -13.63 -36.56
N THR A 140 -16.42 -14.45 -35.56
CA THR A 140 -16.65 -14.21 -34.13
C THR A 140 -15.37 -13.86 -33.36
N SER A 141 -14.23 -13.70 -34.05
CA SER A 141 -12.99 -13.22 -33.43
C SER A 141 -13.19 -11.82 -32.85
N PHE A 142 -12.57 -11.55 -31.71
CA PHE A 142 -12.55 -10.21 -31.14
C PHE A 142 -11.36 -9.42 -31.69
N VAL A 143 -11.64 -8.24 -32.24
CA VAL A 143 -10.64 -7.37 -32.88
C VAL A 143 -10.83 -5.94 -32.41
N GLY A 144 -9.72 -5.20 -32.25
CA GLY A 144 -9.76 -3.77 -31.95
C GLY A 144 -9.36 -3.49 -30.51
N ASN A 145 -10.26 -2.87 -29.73
CA ASN A 145 -9.95 -2.29 -28.42
C ASN A 145 -8.75 -1.32 -28.49
N VAL A 146 -8.78 -0.43 -29.49
CA VAL A 146 -7.78 0.64 -29.64
C VAL A 146 -7.99 1.66 -28.54
N GLY A 147 -7.25 1.47 -27.46
CA GLY A 147 -7.41 2.16 -26.20
C GLY A 147 -6.17 1.97 -25.35
N VAL A 148 -6.02 2.84 -24.36
CA VAL A 148 -4.87 2.85 -23.46
C VAL A 148 -5.39 2.97 -22.03
N ILE A 149 -4.84 2.14 -21.14
CA ILE A 149 -5.06 2.23 -19.70
C ILE A 149 -3.78 2.81 -19.09
N GLY A 150 -3.92 3.79 -18.20
CA GLY A 150 -2.80 4.35 -17.46
C GLY A 150 -3.07 4.33 -15.97
N VAL A 151 -2.06 4.01 -15.17
CA VAL A 151 -2.12 4.19 -13.71
C VAL A 151 -1.41 5.49 -13.36
N MET A 152 -2.13 6.39 -12.69
CA MET A 152 -1.65 7.72 -12.33
C MET A 152 -0.37 7.65 -11.48
N PRO A 153 0.53 8.66 -11.59
CA PRO A 153 1.63 8.83 -10.65
C PRO A 153 1.14 8.81 -9.20
N PRO A 154 1.87 8.17 -8.27
CA PRO A 154 1.46 8.14 -6.86
C PRO A 154 1.55 9.54 -6.25
N THR A 155 0.74 9.80 -5.22
CA THR A 155 0.91 11.00 -4.39
C THR A 155 2.10 10.77 -3.48
N LEU A 156 3.14 11.60 -3.62
CA LEU A 156 4.34 11.49 -2.80
C LEU A 156 4.08 12.00 -1.38
N ILE A 157 4.35 11.15 -0.40
CA ILE A 157 4.61 11.58 0.97
C ILE A 157 6.12 11.79 1.09
N PRO A 158 6.57 13.02 1.33
CA PRO A 158 7.99 13.34 1.34
C PRO A 158 8.67 12.76 2.60
N SER A 159 10.00 12.67 2.58
CA SER A 159 10.83 12.30 3.73
C SER A 159 11.90 13.37 3.94
N GLU A 160 12.29 13.57 5.19
CA GLU A 160 13.44 14.40 5.57
C GLU A 160 14.78 13.64 5.43
N ILE A 161 14.72 12.31 5.35
CA ILE A 161 15.91 11.44 5.27
C ILE A 161 16.17 11.00 3.82
N VAL A 162 15.10 10.67 3.09
CA VAL A 162 15.16 10.28 1.67
C VAL A 162 14.90 11.50 0.80
N ILE A 163 15.95 11.97 0.13
CA ILE A 163 15.92 13.24 -0.62
C ILE A 163 15.97 12.99 -2.12
N GLU A 164 15.00 13.55 -2.83
CA GLU A 164 14.93 13.57 -4.28
C GLU A 164 15.46 14.89 -4.86
N THR A 165 16.06 14.83 -6.04
CA THR A 165 16.61 16.01 -6.72
C THR A 165 15.62 16.74 -7.62
N GLY A 166 14.34 16.35 -7.62
CA GLY A 166 13.32 17.00 -8.44
C GLY A 166 11.90 16.49 -8.17
N VAL A 167 10.92 17.34 -8.48
CA VAL A 167 9.49 17.16 -8.16
C VAL A 167 8.94 15.80 -8.61
N TYR A 168 9.33 15.37 -9.80
CA TYR A 168 8.84 14.14 -10.42
C TYR A 168 9.84 12.98 -10.34
N LYS A 169 10.91 13.09 -9.55
CA LYS A 169 11.96 12.06 -9.51
C LYS A 169 11.45 10.74 -8.92
N ALA A 170 10.66 10.80 -7.85
CA ALA A 170 10.04 9.64 -7.23
C ALA A 170 8.70 9.24 -7.87
N THR A 171 7.97 10.18 -8.48
CA THR A 171 6.63 9.94 -9.03
C THR A 171 6.61 9.74 -10.55
N GLY A 172 7.69 10.04 -11.27
CA GLY A 172 7.83 9.89 -12.72
C GLY A 172 7.20 11.03 -13.53
N PHE A 173 5.90 11.28 -13.36
CA PHE A 173 5.16 12.33 -14.07
C PHE A 173 4.38 13.24 -13.11
N SER A 174 3.99 14.40 -13.64
CA SER A 174 2.94 15.23 -13.07
C SER A 174 1.60 14.48 -13.08
N GLN A 175 0.88 14.49 -11.97
CA GLN A 175 -0.47 13.92 -11.91
C GLN A 175 -1.44 14.72 -12.79
N LEU A 176 -1.29 16.05 -12.82
CA LEU A 176 -2.12 16.94 -13.62
C LEU A 176 -1.93 16.69 -15.13
N LEU A 177 -0.71 16.43 -15.55
CA LEU A 177 -0.36 16.28 -16.97
C LEU A 177 -0.45 14.83 -17.47
N PHE A 178 -0.43 13.83 -16.59
CA PHE A 178 -0.49 12.43 -16.98
C PHE A 178 -1.66 12.05 -17.90
N PRO A 179 -2.89 12.60 -17.76
CA PRO A 179 -3.97 12.38 -18.75
C PRO A 179 -3.59 12.78 -20.18
N PHE A 180 -2.75 13.80 -20.36
CA PHE A 180 -2.25 14.20 -21.68
C PHE A 180 -1.21 13.21 -22.18
N ASN A 181 -0.33 12.68 -21.32
CA ASN A 181 0.57 11.58 -21.69
C ASN A 181 -0.22 10.36 -22.20
N LEU A 182 -1.32 10.01 -21.53
CA LEU A 182 -2.20 8.91 -21.95
C LEU A 182 -2.88 9.22 -23.29
N SER A 183 -3.31 10.46 -23.49
CA SER A 183 -3.89 10.92 -24.76
C SER A 183 -2.88 10.82 -25.91
N HIS A 184 -1.61 11.16 -25.67
CA HIS A 184 -0.54 10.99 -26.66
C HIS A 184 -0.27 9.53 -26.99
N ALA A 185 -0.26 8.63 -25.99
CA ALA A 185 -0.14 7.19 -26.24
C ALA A 185 -1.31 6.66 -27.09
N LEU A 186 -2.54 7.11 -26.81
CA LEU A 186 -3.72 6.77 -27.62
C LEU A 186 -3.62 7.30 -29.05
N ASP A 187 -3.08 8.51 -29.23
CA ASP A 187 -2.84 9.10 -30.54
C ASP A 187 -1.80 8.31 -31.34
N ASN A 188 -0.74 7.83 -30.69
CA ASN A 188 0.28 6.97 -31.31
C ASN A 188 -0.34 5.65 -31.77
N PHE A 189 -1.15 4.99 -30.91
CA PHE A 189 -1.83 3.76 -31.29
C PHE A 189 -2.81 3.99 -32.47
N ALA A 190 -3.68 5.01 -32.39
CA ALA A 190 -4.58 5.33 -33.49
C ALA A 190 -3.82 5.64 -34.79
N SER A 191 -2.63 6.26 -34.70
CA SER A 191 -1.77 6.55 -35.84
C SER A 191 -1.12 5.30 -36.43
N ALA A 192 -0.70 4.35 -35.59
CA ALA A 192 -0.19 3.05 -36.04
C ALA A 192 -1.28 2.29 -36.82
N VAL A 193 -2.52 2.26 -36.32
CA VAL A 193 -3.68 1.68 -37.01
C VAL A 193 -3.94 2.37 -38.34
N LYS A 194 -4.02 3.70 -38.36
CA LYS A 194 -4.23 4.47 -39.58
C LYS A 194 -3.15 4.19 -40.62
N THR A 195 -1.89 4.12 -40.20
CA THR A 195 -0.74 3.89 -41.08
C THR A 195 -0.74 2.46 -41.63
N GLY A 196 -0.90 1.44 -40.78
CA GLY A 196 -0.88 0.04 -41.21
C GLY A 196 -2.08 -0.36 -42.06
N ARG A 197 -3.26 0.22 -41.80
CA ARG A 197 -4.48 -0.07 -42.56
C ARG A 197 -4.61 0.79 -43.82
N GLY A 198 -4.14 2.04 -43.81
CA GLY A 198 -4.21 2.96 -44.95
C GLY A 198 -5.65 3.21 -45.41
N ASP A 199 -5.85 3.30 -46.72
CA ASP A 199 -7.18 3.53 -47.35
C ASP A 199 -8.21 2.42 -47.04
N ARG A 200 -7.75 1.26 -46.53
CA ARG A 200 -8.65 0.17 -46.13
C ARG A 200 -9.49 0.55 -44.90
N LEU A 201 -8.97 1.43 -44.04
CA LEU A 201 -9.62 1.83 -42.79
C LEU A 201 -10.84 2.72 -43.07
N LYS A 202 -12.03 2.27 -42.67
CA LYS A 202 -13.30 2.98 -42.91
C LYS A 202 -13.90 3.57 -41.64
N ILE A 203 -13.50 3.06 -40.48
CA ILE A 203 -13.89 3.60 -39.18
C ILE A 203 -13.26 4.99 -38.97
N SER A 204 -14.01 5.92 -38.39
CA SER A 204 -13.50 7.26 -38.09
C SER A 204 -12.46 7.19 -36.96
N GLN A 205 -11.54 8.16 -36.92
CA GLN A 205 -10.55 8.23 -35.84
C GLN A 205 -11.21 8.40 -34.46
N THR A 206 -12.32 9.15 -34.39
CA THR A 206 -13.09 9.32 -33.15
C THR A 206 -13.70 8.01 -32.67
N GLU A 207 -14.29 7.21 -33.58
CA GLU A 207 -14.89 5.92 -33.21
C GLU A 207 -13.81 4.91 -32.81
N LEU A 208 -12.69 4.89 -33.53
CA LEU A 208 -11.55 4.02 -33.24
C LEU A 208 -11.03 4.24 -31.81
N LYS A 209 -10.87 5.51 -31.41
CA LYS A 209 -10.35 5.91 -30.09
C LYS A 209 -11.29 5.64 -28.92
N ARG A 210 -12.51 5.13 -29.16
CA ARG A 210 -13.44 4.73 -28.08
C ARG A 210 -13.03 3.44 -27.37
N GLY A 211 -12.05 2.70 -27.88
CA GLY A 211 -11.65 1.42 -27.29
C GLY A 211 -12.67 0.30 -27.47
N GLY A 212 -13.52 0.36 -28.50
CA GLY A 212 -14.53 -0.67 -28.77
C GLY A 212 -13.93 -2.00 -29.23
N ILE A 213 -14.57 -3.12 -28.85
CA ILE A 213 -14.30 -4.46 -29.41
C ILE A 213 -15.28 -4.69 -30.57
N TYR A 214 -14.77 -5.20 -31.69
CA TYR A 214 -15.55 -5.54 -32.87
C TYR A 214 -15.44 -7.03 -33.18
N LEU A 215 -16.54 -7.65 -33.58
CA LEU A 215 -16.51 -9.01 -34.12
C LEU A 215 -15.78 -9.01 -35.46
N GLY A 216 -15.11 -10.10 -35.82
CA GLY A 216 -14.41 -10.19 -37.12
C GLY A 216 -15.31 -9.84 -38.32
N SER A 217 -16.58 -10.24 -38.27
CA SER A 217 -17.59 -9.91 -39.29
C SER A 217 -17.94 -8.41 -39.40
N GLU A 218 -17.70 -7.63 -38.35
CA GLU A 218 -17.82 -6.17 -38.32
C GLU A 218 -16.50 -5.50 -38.66
N ALA A 219 -15.41 -6.01 -38.08
CA ALA A 219 -14.05 -5.54 -38.28
C ALA A 219 -13.65 -5.48 -39.76
N VAL A 220 -14.07 -6.47 -40.56
CA VAL A 220 -13.84 -6.46 -42.03
C VAL A 220 -14.59 -5.34 -42.73
N LYS A 221 -15.82 -5.03 -42.30
CA LYS A 221 -16.63 -3.93 -42.86
C LYS A 221 -16.05 -2.57 -42.50
N LEU A 222 -15.47 -2.46 -41.31
CA LEU A 222 -14.81 -1.27 -40.77
C LEU A 222 -13.37 -1.08 -41.26
N GLY A 223 -12.79 -2.08 -41.93
CA GLY A 223 -11.43 -2.04 -42.45
C GLY A 223 -10.34 -2.34 -41.40
N LEU A 224 -10.73 -2.82 -40.22
CA LEU A 224 -9.82 -3.23 -39.15
C LEU A 224 -9.10 -4.55 -39.48
N ILE A 225 -9.72 -5.40 -40.29
CA ILE A 225 -9.09 -6.59 -40.88
C ILE A 225 -9.35 -6.59 -42.39
N ASP A 226 -8.66 -7.46 -43.12
CA ASP A 226 -8.79 -7.55 -44.57
C ASP A 226 -9.87 -8.52 -45.01
N GLU A 227 -9.94 -9.69 -44.40
CA GLU A 227 -10.89 -10.72 -44.83
C GLU A 227 -11.21 -11.73 -43.70
N ILE A 228 -12.36 -12.38 -43.83
CA ILE A 228 -12.70 -13.54 -43.00
C ILE A 228 -11.94 -14.78 -43.47
N GLY A 229 -11.20 -15.42 -42.56
CA GLY A 229 -10.42 -16.60 -42.88
C GLY A 229 -9.83 -17.34 -41.69
N SER A 230 -9.40 -18.57 -41.95
CA SER A 230 -8.68 -19.41 -41.00
C SER A 230 -7.17 -19.26 -41.13
N LEU A 231 -6.42 -19.91 -40.23
CA LEU A 231 -4.97 -20.01 -40.30
C LEU A 231 -4.48 -20.55 -41.67
N GLN A 232 -5.19 -21.52 -42.25
CA GLN A 232 -4.84 -22.09 -43.55
C GLN A 232 -4.95 -21.05 -44.67
N LYS A 233 -5.95 -20.15 -44.63
CA LYS A 233 -6.01 -19.03 -45.58
C LYS A 233 -4.82 -18.09 -45.40
N ALA A 234 -4.43 -17.78 -44.16
CA ALA A 234 -3.27 -16.94 -43.89
C ALA A 234 -1.96 -17.56 -44.41
N ILE A 235 -1.76 -18.87 -44.21
CA ILE A 235 -0.62 -19.63 -44.75
C ILE A 235 -0.60 -19.58 -46.28
N SER A 236 -1.73 -19.87 -46.93
CA SER A 236 -1.84 -19.82 -48.38
C SER A 236 -1.56 -18.42 -48.94
N LYS A 237 -2.06 -17.37 -48.26
CA LYS A 237 -1.82 -15.98 -48.64
C LYS A 237 -0.34 -15.59 -48.50
N ALA A 238 0.30 -15.99 -47.41
CA ALA A 238 1.73 -15.76 -47.19
C ALA A 238 2.58 -16.46 -48.26
N ALA A 239 2.25 -17.71 -48.59
CA ALA A 239 2.91 -18.45 -49.67
C ALA A 239 2.68 -17.81 -51.05
N GLU A 240 1.48 -17.32 -51.33
CA GLU A 240 1.14 -16.61 -52.57
C GLU A 240 1.97 -15.34 -52.72
N GLU A 241 2.05 -14.51 -51.67
CA GLU A 241 2.83 -13.27 -51.68
C GLU A 241 4.34 -13.53 -51.82
N ALA A 242 4.82 -14.65 -51.26
CA ALA A 242 6.19 -15.12 -51.45
C ALA A 242 6.40 -15.92 -52.75
N LYS A 243 5.37 -16.09 -53.59
CA LYS A 243 5.39 -16.80 -54.88
C LYS A 243 5.85 -18.26 -54.76
N LEU A 244 5.42 -18.95 -53.70
CA LEU A 244 5.76 -20.34 -53.43
C LEU A 244 4.70 -21.30 -54.00
N VAL A 245 5.14 -22.38 -54.64
CA VAL A 245 4.28 -23.45 -55.15
C VAL A 245 4.37 -24.70 -54.26
N GLU A 246 5.59 -25.04 -53.84
CA GLU A 246 5.85 -26.11 -52.88
C GLU A 246 6.59 -25.50 -51.69
N TYR A 247 6.04 -25.68 -50.49
CA TYR A 247 6.61 -25.16 -49.26
C TYR A 247 6.29 -26.08 -48.08
N GLU A 248 7.08 -25.93 -47.03
CA GLU A 248 6.81 -26.52 -45.72
C GLU A 248 6.27 -25.46 -44.77
N VAL A 249 5.42 -25.87 -43.84
CA VAL A 249 4.90 -25.00 -42.78
C VAL A 249 5.56 -25.42 -41.48
N VAL A 250 6.27 -24.49 -40.84
CA VAL A 250 7.00 -24.77 -39.60
C VAL A 250 6.50 -23.83 -38.51
N ASP A 251 6.11 -24.39 -37.37
CA ASP A 251 5.90 -23.62 -36.15
C ASP A 251 7.26 -23.23 -35.58
N LEU A 252 7.61 -21.95 -35.67
CA LEU A 252 8.91 -21.46 -35.24
C LEU A 252 9.04 -21.49 -33.72
N ASN A 253 7.94 -21.42 -32.97
CA ASN A 253 7.97 -21.48 -31.50
C ASN A 253 8.41 -22.87 -31.03
N GLU A 254 7.95 -23.94 -31.67
CA GLU A 254 8.32 -25.32 -31.31
C GLU A 254 9.72 -25.70 -31.83
N ALA A 255 10.06 -25.29 -33.06
CA ALA A 255 11.39 -25.51 -33.61
C ALA A 255 12.50 -24.84 -32.76
N PHE A 256 12.21 -23.70 -32.14
CA PHE A 256 13.15 -23.01 -31.25
C PHE A 256 13.33 -23.74 -29.90
N LYS A 257 12.30 -24.46 -29.41
CA LYS A 257 12.40 -25.29 -28.20
C LYS A 257 13.26 -26.54 -28.43
N GLU A 258 13.18 -27.16 -29.60
CA GLU A 258 13.90 -28.40 -29.92
C GLU A 258 15.41 -28.21 -30.16
N VAL A 259 15.85 -27.01 -30.57
CA VAL A 259 17.26 -26.70 -30.90
C VAL A 259 18.14 -26.45 -29.65
N GLY A 260 17.63 -26.70 -28.44
CA GLY A 260 18.46 -26.79 -27.23
C GLY A 260 18.79 -25.47 -26.55
N TYR A 261 18.07 -24.39 -26.84
CA TYR A 261 18.02 -23.24 -25.92
C TYR A 261 17.05 -23.58 -24.78
N SER A 262 17.50 -24.42 -23.85
CA SER A 262 16.82 -24.59 -22.55
C SER A 262 16.81 -23.24 -21.84
N PHE A 263 15.70 -22.51 -21.98
CA PHE A 263 15.35 -21.46 -21.04
C PHE A 263 15.36 -22.10 -19.65
N GLY A 264 16.17 -21.55 -18.74
CA GLY A 264 16.17 -21.97 -17.35
C GLY A 264 14.76 -21.82 -16.82
N SER A 265 14.07 -22.94 -16.56
CA SER A 265 12.84 -22.98 -15.79
C SER A 265 13.16 -22.75 -14.32
N GLN A 266 13.69 -21.57 -14.01
CA GLN A 266 13.87 -21.01 -12.67
C GLN A 266 13.27 -19.60 -12.69
N GLY A 267 12.03 -19.52 -13.18
CA GLY A 267 11.12 -18.40 -13.01
C GLY A 267 9.75 -19.04 -12.84
N SER A 268 9.05 -18.70 -11.77
CA SER A 268 7.76 -19.27 -11.37
C SER A 268 6.85 -19.57 -12.56
N ASN A 269 6.33 -20.80 -12.65
CA ASN A 269 5.23 -21.19 -13.55
C ASN A 269 3.93 -20.47 -13.15
N LEU A 270 3.90 -19.14 -13.20
CA LEU A 270 2.66 -18.40 -13.26
C LEU A 270 2.23 -18.37 -14.73
N THR A 271 1.55 -19.42 -15.18
CA THR A 271 0.62 -19.28 -16.30
C THR A 271 -0.52 -18.38 -15.84
N LEU A 272 -0.28 -17.07 -15.82
CA LEU A 272 -1.27 -16.06 -15.52
C LEU A 272 -2.34 -16.15 -16.61
N ASN A 273 -3.48 -16.75 -16.26
CA ASN A 273 -4.66 -16.64 -17.11
C ASN A 273 -5.00 -15.15 -17.18
N TRP A 274 -4.92 -14.57 -18.37
CA TRP A 274 -5.12 -13.13 -18.55
C TRP A 274 -6.51 -12.66 -18.09
N ARG A 275 -7.48 -13.58 -17.98
CA ARG A 275 -8.80 -13.32 -17.39
C ARG A 275 -8.81 -13.04 -15.88
N ASN A 276 -7.72 -13.38 -15.18
CA ASN A 276 -7.55 -13.15 -13.75
C ASN A 276 -6.58 -11.99 -13.45
N LEU A 277 -6.17 -11.22 -14.48
CA LEU A 277 -5.30 -10.06 -14.28
C LEU A 277 -6.08 -8.95 -13.58
N THR A 278 -5.51 -8.43 -12.49
CA THR A 278 -5.98 -7.23 -11.80
C THR A 278 -4.95 -6.11 -11.92
N VAL A 279 -5.36 -4.88 -11.65
CA VAL A 279 -4.46 -3.72 -11.61
C VAL A 279 -3.33 -3.94 -10.60
N ASP A 280 -3.63 -4.56 -9.46
CA ASP A 280 -2.63 -4.83 -8.41
C ASP A 280 -1.58 -5.84 -8.86
N VAL A 281 -1.98 -6.88 -9.61
CA VAL A 281 -1.04 -7.85 -10.18
C VAL A 281 -0.13 -7.14 -11.19
N LEU A 282 -0.68 -6.25 -12.02
CA LEU A 282 0.10 -5.49 -13.00
C LEU A 282 1.05 -4.48 -12.33
N ASN A 283 0.62 -3.79 -11.27
CA ASN A 283 1.46 -2.84 -10.53
C ASN A 283 2.66 -3.51 -9.83
N LYS A 284 2.59 -4.83 -9.56
CA LYS A 284 3.75 -5.57 -9.01
C LYS A 284 4.88 -5.74 -10.02
N PHE A 285 4.56 -5.83 -11.32
CA PHE A 285 5.57 -5.99 -12.37
C PHE A 285 6.03 -4.63 -12.93
N GLN A 286 5.12 -3.67 -13.08
CA GLN A 286 5.43 -2.30 -13.46
C GLN A 286 4.67 -1.33 -12.53
N PRO A 287 5.31 -0.79 -11.48
CA PRO A 287 4.66 0.11 -10.55
C PRO A 287 4.26 1.43 -11.22
N PRO A 288 3.28 2.18 -10.67
CA PRO A 288 2.88 3.46 -11.23
C PRO A 288 4.04 4.47 -11.24
N PRO A 289 4.10 5.36 -12.25
CA PRO A 289 3.17 5.49 -13.36
C PRO A 289 3.41 4.46 -14.47
N SER A 290 2.33 3.93 -15.05
CA SER A 290 2.41 2.88 -16.08
C SER A 290 1.37 3.08 -17.19
N ILE A 291 1.68 2.62 -18.42
CA ILE A 291 0.84 2.76 -19.61
C ILE A 291 0.69 1.42 -20.31
N TRP A 292 -0.55 1.00 -20.56
CA TRP A 292 -0.89 -0.34 -21.03
C TRP A 292 -1.73 -0.29 -22.30
N TYR A 293 -1.34 -1.07 -23.31
CA TYR A 293 -2.20 -1.45 -24.41
C TYR A 293 -2.81 -2.81 -24.08
N LEU A 294 -3.68 -2.85 -23.07
CA LEU A 294 -4.26 -4.08 -22.55
C LEU A 294 -5.78 -3.97 -22.40
N TYR A 295 -6.50 -4.98 -22.88
CA TYR A 295 -7.90 -5.18 -22.53
C TYR A 295 -8.03 -5.86 -21.15
N LEU A 296 -8.73 -5.22 -20.21
CA LEU A 296 -9.05 -5.78 -18.89
C LEU A 296 -10.58 -5.89 -18.70
N PRO A 297 -11.12 -7.07 -18.33
CA PRO A 297 -12.53 -7.21 -17.99
C PRO A 297 -12.88 -6.49 -16.67
N SER A 298 -14.15 -6.12 -16.48
CA SER A 298 -14.60 -5.23 -15.39
C SER A 298 -14.42 -5.78 -13.97
N GLU A 299 -14.19 -7.08 -13.78
CA GLU A 299 -13.98 -7.72 -12.47
C GLU A 299 -12.55 -7.51 -11.92
N SER A 300 -11.67 -6.83 -12.67
CA SER A 300 -10.22 -6.71 -12.39
C SER A 300 -9.80 -5.69 -11.31
N GLY A 301 -10.72 -5.15 -10.50
CA GLY A 301 -10.47 -4.39 -9.25
C GLY A 301 -9.41 -3.26 -9.27
N PHE A 302 -9.83 -2.00 -9.09
CA PHE A 302 -8.93 -0.86 -8.91
C PHE A 302 -8.84 -0.50 -7.41
N THR A 303 -7.97 -1.17 -6.64
CA THR A 303 -7.80 -0.83 -5.22
C THR A 303 -6.34 -0.88 -4.79
N VAL A 304 -5.74 0.29 -4.62
CA VAL A 304 -4.37 0.43 -4.11
C VAL A 304 -4.42 0.51 -2.57
N LEU A 305 -3.71 -0.36 -1.86
CA LEU A 305 -3.54 -0.31 -0.40
C LEU A 305 -2.06 -0.24 -0.03
N SER A 306 -1.74 0.68 0.87
CA SER A 306 -0.41 0.94 1.45
C SER A 306 -0.18 0.14 2.74
N SER A 307 1.06 -0.30 2.94
CA SER A 307 1.54 -1.06 4.12
C SER A 307 2.21 -0.17 5.17
N GLU A 308 2.04 -0.48 6.46
CA GLU A 308 2.71 0.18 7.61
C GLU A 308 3.72 -0.75 8.31
N GLU A 309 4.76 -0.14 8.89
CA GLU A 309 5.76 -0.73 9.80
C GLU A 309 5.95 0.16 11.06
N PRO A 310 6.54 -0.36 12.16
CA PRO A 310 6.34 0.14 13.52
C PRO A 310 7.42 1.12 14.03
N MET A 311 7.06 1.97 15.00
CA MET A 311 7.98 2.90 15.68
C MET A 311 8.50 2.39 17.02
N LEU A 312 9.78 2.67 17.27
CA LEU A 312 10.53 2.42 18.50
C LEU A 312 10.26 3.51 19.57
N ALA A 313 10.37 3.10 20.84
CA ALA A 313 10.19 3.95 22.02
C ALA A 313 11.52 4.56 22.49
N GLU A 314 11.46 5.79 23.03
CA GLU A 314 12.57 6.48 23.69
C GLU A 314 12.15 7.08 25.06
N PRO A 315 13.11 7.39 25.95
CA PRO A 315 12.92 7.42 27.39
C PRO A 315 12.50 8.78 27.96
N SER A 316 11.98 8.74 29.19
CA SER A 316 11.47 9.86 29.99
C SER A 316 12.57 10.60 30.76
N ILE A 317 12.49 11.94 30.85
CA ILE A 317 13.28 12.69 31.83
C ILE A 317 12.64 13.96 32.43
N PHE A 318 13.08 14.18 33.68
CA PHE A 318 13.26 15.38 34.53
C PHE A 318 12.04 16.09 35.16
N ASN A 319 12.05 16.12 36.49
CA ASN A 319 11.20 16.93 37.37
C ASN A 319 12.05 18.06 37.99
N GLU A 320 11.81 19.32 37.61
CA GLU A 320 12.00 20.49 38.49
C GLU A 320 11.27 21.73 37.92
N TYR A 321 10.52 22.45 38.78
CA TYR A 321 9.54 23.47 38.39
C TYR A 321 10.13 24.90 38.40
N GLY A 322 10.15 25.54 37.23
CA GLY A 322 10.40 26.96 37.01
C GLY A 322 9.14 27.83 37.18
N ARG A 323 9.28 29.13 36.91
CA ARG A 323 8.29 30.20 37.14
C ARG A 323 7.14 30.24 36.11
N GLY A 324 7.25 29.46 35.02
CA GLY A 324 6.22 29.27 34.00
C GLY A 324 6.28 27.84 33.45
N LEU A 325 5.17 27.36 32.87
CA LEU A 325 5.02 25.95 32.46
C LEU A 325 4.54 25.85 31.00
N VAL A 326 5.29 25.15 30.16
CA VAL A 326 4.90 24.76 28.81
C VAL A 326 4.59 23.27 28.82
N LEU A 327 3.41 22.89 28.33
CA LEU A 327 3.01 21.50 28.17
C LEU A 327 3.21 21.06 26.72
N VAL A 328 3.73 19.86 26.54
CA VAL A 328 3.83 19.19 25.25
C VAL A 328 2.93 17.96 25.30
N ASP A 329 1.89 17.96 24.46
CA ASP A 329 0.96 16.84 24.43
C ASP A 329 1.59 15.62 23.75
N ARG A 330 1.67 14.48 24.44
CA ARG A 330 2.03 13.18 23.86
C ARG A 330 0.86 12.19 23.86
N SER A 331 -0.26 12.54 24.50
CA SER A 331 -1.43 11.69 24.66
C SER A 331 -2.20 11.44 23.36
N HIS A 332 -2.04 12.30 22.35
CA HIS A 332 -2.60 12.13 21.00
C HIS A 332 -1.57 11.70 19.95
N GLY A 333 -0.46 11.11 20.40
CA GLY A 333 0.57 10.55 19.52
C GLY A 333 1.39 11.61 18.75
N ASN A 334 1.35 12.87 19.19
CA ASN A 334 2.17 13.95 18.64
C ASN A 334 3.63 13.53 18.44
N ARG A 335 4.11 13.64 17.21
CA ARG A 335 5.47 13.26 16.81
C ARG A 335 6.47 14.39 17.07
N VAL A 336 6.69 14.66 18.35
CA VAL A 336 7.67 15.63 18.85
C VAL A 336 8.37 15.15 20.12
N SER A 337 9.69 15.10 20.13
CA SER A 337 10.50 14.64 21.26
C SER A 337 11.20 15.78 21.99
N ALA A 338 11.84 15.48 23.13
CA ALA A 338 12.72 16.44 23.81
C ALA A 338 13.92 16.84 22.93
N TRP A 339 14.39 15.93 22.06
CA TRP A 339 15.47 16.22 21.11
C TRP A 339 15.02 17.22 20.05
N ASP A 340 13.79 17.10 19.55
CA ASP A 340 13.25 18.03 18.56
C ASP A 340 13.05 19.44 19.13
N LEU A 341 12.82 19.55 20.44
CA LEU A 341 12.59 20.80 21.14
C LEU A 341 13.81 21.32 21.91
N ASP A 342 14.98 20.67 21.83
CA ASP A 342 16.15 20.95 22.68
C ASP A 342 16.52 22.44 22.70
N ILE A 343 16.60 23.07 21.53
CA ILE A 343 16.91 24.50 21.39
C ILE A 343 15.81 25.37 22.01
N LEU A 344 14.54 25.07 21.74
CA LEU A 344 13.41 25.81 22.33
C LEU A 344 13.39 25.65 23.87
N MET A 345 13.66 24.44 24.36
CA MET A 345 13.72 24.12 25.79
C MET A 345 14.88 24.87 26.47
N ALA A 346 16.06 24.93 25.86
CA ALA A 346 17.20 25.66 26.36
C ALA A 346 16.89 27.16 26.51
N GLU A 347 16.31 27.78 25.48
CA GLU A 347 15.93 29.21 25.52
C GLU A 347 14.80 29.52 26.51
N LEU A 348 13.86 28.58 26.71
CA LEU A 348 12.82 28.69 27.74
C LEU A 348 13.41 28.53 29.16
N ALA A 349 14.37 27.63 29.35
CA ALA A 349 15.05 27.44 30.62
C ALA A 349 15.81 28.71 31.05
N ASP A 350 16.40 29.44 30.11
CA ASP A 350 17.02 30.75 30.35
C ASP A 350 16.03 31.83 30.82
N LYS A 351 14.73 31.63 30.57
CA LYS A 351 13.63 32.44 31.11
C LYS A 351 13.00 31.84 32.37
N ASN A 352 13.59 30.78 32.92
CA ASN A 352 13.10 30.01 34.05
C ASN A 352 11.71 29.43 33.79
N ILE A 353 11.45 28.96 32.57
CA ILE A 353 10.21 28.31 32.12
C ILE A 353 10.50 26.82 31.90
N THR A 354 9.70 25.96 32.53
CA THR A 354 9.84 24.50 32.40
C THR A 354 8.98 23.99 31.25
N VAL A 355 9.52 23.04 30.48
CA VAL A 355 8.79 22.28 29.46
C VAL A 355 8.52 20.88 30.01
N GLN A 356 7.26 20.43 29.95
CA GLN A 356 6.86 19.11 30.44
C GLN A 356 6.05 18.36 29.38
N PHE A 357 6.42 17.10 29.15
CA PHE A 357 5.72 16.20 28.24
C PHE A 357 4.64 15.45 29.02
N THR A 358 3.40 15.46 28.52
CA THR A 358 2.26 14.80 29.17
C THR A 358 1.77 13.65 28.31
N PHE A 359 1.75 12.44 28.88
CA PHE A 359 1.52 11.21 28.11
C PHE A 359 0.08 10.71 28.18
N SER A 360 -0.73 11.23 29.12
CA SER A 360 -2.17 11.02 29.18
C SER A 360 -2.94 12.34 29.11
N TRP A 361 -4.16 12.27 28.58
CA TRP A 361 -5.05 13.42 28.52
C TRP A 361 -5.41 13.96 29.93
N SER A 362 -5.56 13.06 30.91
CA SER A 362 -5.84 13.42 32.30
C SER A 362 -4.68 14.18 32.95
N GLU A 363 -3.43 13.81 32.66
CA GLU A 363 -2.24 14.54 33.11
C GLU A 363 -2.22 15.94 32.49
N LEU A 364 -2.35 16.02 31.15
CA LEU A 364 -2.38 17.28 30.42
C LEU A 364 -3.41 18.26 30.99
N THR A 365 -4.66 17.80 31.12
CA THR A 365 -5.77 18.65 31.58
C THR A 365 -5.59 19.13 33.02
N SER A 366 -5.06 18.28 33.91
CA SER A 366 -4.78 18.68 35.30
C SER A 366 -3.78 19.84 35.39
N MET A 367 -2.81 19.86 34.47
CA MET A 367 -1.73 20.85 34.46
C MET A 367 -2.03 22.09 33.60
N LEU A 368 -2.98 21.99 32.67
CA LEU A 368 -3.36 23.05 31.73
C LEU A 368 -3.88 24.31 32.43
N SER A 369 -4.32 24.20 33.69
CA SER A 369 -4.74 25.34 34.52
C SER A 369 -3.58 26.29 34.89
N ASN A 370 -2.36 25.75 35.00
CA ASN A 370 -1.14 26.47 35.40
C ASN A 370 -0.14 26.67 34.24
N ALA A 371 -0.41 26.07 33.07
CA ALA A 371 0.43 26.23 31.90
C ALA A 371 0.27 27.63 31.27
N SER A 372 1.36 28.18 30.75
CA SER A 372 1.37 29.39 29.91
C SER A 372 1.26 29.04 28.42
N CYS A 373 1.71 27.85 28.03
CA CYS A 373 1.69 27.38 26.65
C CYS A 373 1.35 25.88 26.55
N LEU A 374 0.64 25.51 25.50
CA LEU A 374 0.44 24.12 25.06
C LEU A 374 1.04 23.96 23.66
N ILE A 375 1.85 22.92 23.47
CA ILE A 375 2.43 22.51 22.19
C ILE A 375 1.75 21.23 21.73
N ILE A 376 1.19 21.28 20.52
CA ILE A 376 0.67 20.16 19.75
C ILE A 376 1.47 20.12 18.46
N ALA A 377 2.06 18.98 18.13
CA ALA A 377 3.03 18.86 17.05
C ALA A 377 2.86 17.52 16.33
N SER A 378 2.34 17.57 15.11
CA SER A 378 2.08 16.42 14.25
C SER A 378 1.38 15.26 14.99
N PRO A 379 0.16 15.48 15.53
CA PRO A 379 -0.61 14.43 16.20
C PRO A 379 -0.93 13.30 15.23
N THR A 380 -0.97 12.07 15.72
CA THR A 380 -1.36 10.89 14.94
C THR A 380 -2.75 10.38 15.30
N ARG A 381 -3.41 11.01 16.28
CA ARG A 381 -4.80 10.71 16.67
C ARG A 381 -5.61 12.00 16.73
N THR A 382 -6.87 11.94 16.30
CA THR A 382 -7.79 13.07 16.37
C THR A 382 -8.16 13.42 17.81
N TYR A 383 -8.25 14.71 18.11
CA TYR A 383 -8.87 15.24 19.33
C TYR A 383 -10.40 15.19 19.24
N SER A 384 -11.06 14.75 20.31
CA SER A 384 -12.51 14.74 20.43
C SER A 384 -13.08 16.16 20.54
N ALA A 385 -14.40 16.30 20.40
CA ALA A 385 -15.05 17.59 20.52
C ALA A 385 -14.90 18.20 21.93
N GLU A 386 -14.99 17.35 22.96
CA GLU A 386 -14.85 17.72 24.37
C GLU A 386 -13.40 18.13 24.68
N GLU A 387 -12.42 17.40 24.14
CA GLU A 387 -11.00 17.72 24.31
C GLU A 387 -10.66 19.07 23.66
N CYS A 388 -11.22 19.32 22.48
CA CYS A 388 -11.11 20.61 21.81
C CYS A 388 -11.69 21.75 22.64
N ASP A 389 -12.83 21.55 23.31
CA ASP A 389 -13.46 22.57 24.15
C ASP A 389 -12.58 22.94 25.36
N VAL A 390 -11.87 21.95 25.94
CA VAL A 390 -10.91 22.19 27.03
C VAL A 390 -9.73 23.03 26.56
N ILE A 391 -9.16 22.72 25.39
CA ILE A 391 -8.05 23.47 24.79
C ILE A 391 -8.52 24.88 24.40
N GLU A 392 -9.71 25.02 23.83
CA GLU A 392 -10.30 26.33 23.52
C GLU A 392 -10.51 27.17 24.79
N GLY A 393 -10.96 26.54 25.89
CA GLY A 393 -11.06 27.16 27.20
C GLY A 393 -9.70 27.66 27.72
N PHE A 394 -8.62 26.88 27.54
CA PHE A 394 -7.26 27.29 27.88
C PHE A 394 -6.80 28.53 27.12
N VAL A 395 -6.95 28.53 25.79
CA VAL A 395 -6.68 29.71 24.96
C VAL A 395 -7.57 30.88 25.39
N GLY A 396 -8.84 30.63 25.72
CA GLY A 396 -9.79 31.63 26.20
C GLY A 396 -9.37 32.34 27.51
N ARG A 397 -8.49 31.73 28.31
CA ARG A 397 -7.93 32.32 29.55
C ARG A 397 -6.65 33.12 29.34
N GLY A 398 -6.15 33.21 28.10
CA GLY A 398 -4.90 33.91 27.77
C GLY A 398 -3.75 32.99 27.40
N GLY A 399 -3.96 31.67 27.38
CA GLY A 399 -2.93 30.68 27.02
C GLY A 399 -2.42 30.83 25.58
N VAL A 400 -1.19 30.38 25.37
CA VAL A 400 -0.58 30.25 24.03
C VAL A 400 -0.73 28.82 23.55
N LEU A 401 -1.29 28.63 22.35
CA LEU A 401 -1.35 27.34 21.68
C LEU A 401 -0.43 27.37 20.45
N LEU A 402 0.58 26.49 20.44
CA LEU A 402 1.45 26.28 19.29
C LEU A 402 1.05 24.98 18.60
N LEU A 403 0.74 25.08 17.32
CA LEU A 403 0.43 23.96 16.44
C LEU A 403 1.57 23.81 15.45
N PHE A 404 2.29 22.70 15.50
CA PHE A 404 3.29 22.34 14.50
C PHE A 404 2.75 21.17 13.67
N PHE A 405 3.00 21.21 12.37
CA PHE A 405 2.69 20.08 11.51
C PHE A 405 3.70 20.00 10.39
N ASP A 406 4.29 18.82 10.25
CA ASP A 406 5.27 18.51 9.21
C ASP A 406 4.72 17.37 8.35
N PRO A 407 4.56 17.57 7.03
CA PRO A 407 4.00 16.56 6.14
C PRO A 407 5.02 15.48 5.74
N ALA A 408 6.24 15.48 6.29
CA ALA A 408 7.19 14.40 6.08
C ALA A 408 6.76 13.11 6.79
N TYR A 409 7.12 11.97 6.16
CA TYR A 409 6.76 10.62 6.58
C TYR A 409 7.14 10.32 8.04
N GLU A 410 8.25 10.89 8.50
CA GLU A 410 8.76 10.75 9.87
C GLU A 410 7.76 11.27 10.92
N TYR A 411 6.89 12.21 10.53
CA TYR A 411 6.02 12.96 11.44
C TYR A 411 4.53 12.64 11.32
N ILE A 412 4.11 11.89 10.30
CA ILE A 412 2.69 11.58 10.06
C ILE A 412 2.36 10.10 10.17
N SER A 413 1.07 9.79 10.35
CA SER A 413 0.52 8.43 10.27
C SER A 413 -0.08 8.20 8.88
N MET A 414 0.17 7.04 8.26
CA MET A 414 -0.32 6.75 6.90
C MET A 414 -1.84 6.60 6.86
N SER A 415 -2.44 6.12 7.94
CA SER A 415 -3.89 5.96 8.10
C SER A 415 -4.68 7.27 8.07
N GLU A 416 -4.14 8.36 8.64
CA GLU A 416 -4.83 9.64 8.82
C GLU A 416 -3.87 10.83 8.64
N LEU A 417 -3.34 10.99 7.42
CA LEU A 417 -2.22 11.90 7.11
C LEU A 417 -2.40 13.36 7.57
N PHE A 418 -3.65 13.88 7.61
CA PHE A 418 -3.92 15.30 7.92
C PHE A 418 -5.13 15.51 8.86
N ASP A 419 -5.91 14.47 9.14
CA ASP A 419 -7.14 14.59 9.92
C ASP A 419 -6.87 14.87 11.42
N PRO A 420 -5.83 14.30 12.06
CA PRO A 420 -5.52 14.55 13.47
C PRO A 420 -5.22 16.01 13.79
N ILE A 421 -4.33 16.67 13.04
CA ILE A 421 -4.00 18.08 13.30
C ILE A 421 -5.19 19.00 13.00
N ASN A 422 -5.96 18.66 11.97
CA ASN A 422 -7.10 19.46 11.56
C ASN A 422 -8.31 19.30 12.50
N SER A 423 -8.39 18.22 13.28
CA SER A 423 -9.45 18.05 14.28
C SER A 423 -9.44 19.17 15.33
N ILE A 424 -8.26 19.69 15.68
CA ILE A 424 -8.09 20.83 16.59
C ILE A 424 -7.93 22.16 15.86
N ALA A 425 -7.17 22.23 14.75
CA ALA A 425 -6.88 23.48 14.07
C ALA A 425 -8.15 24.19 13.55
N ILE A 426 -9.14 23.43 13.07
CA ILE A 426 -10.40 23.97 12.52
C ILE A 426 -11.19 24.77 13.56
N ARG A 427 -11.12 24.40 14.85
CA ARG A 427 -11.79 25.13 15.95
C ARG A 427 -11.27 26.56 16.08
N PHE A 428 -10.02 26.77 15.69
CA PHE A 428 -9.38 28.07 15.65
C PHE A 428 -9.42 28.71 14.27
N GLY A 429 -10.21 28.18 13.34
CA GLY A 429 -10.34 28.67 11.97
C GLY A 429 -9.04 28.56 11.17
N LEU A 430 -8.26 27.51 11.43
CA LEU A 430 -7.03 27.15 10.72
C LEU A 430 -7.20 25.76 10.10
N PHE A 431 -6.51 25.50 9.01
CA PHE A 431 -6.56 24.24 8.29
C PHE A 431 -5.23 23.96 7.61
N PHE A 432 -4.54 22.90 8.00
CA PHE A 432 -3.32 22.41 7.36
C PHE A 432 -3.70 21.68 6.08
N ALA A 433 -3.16 22.14 4.95
CA ALA A 433 -3.47 21.58 3.66
C ALA A 433 -2.74 20.26 3.40
N LYS A 434 -3.29 19.48 2.47
CA LYS A 434 -2.71 18.22 2.02
C LYS A 434 -1.48 18.46 1.12
N GLY A 435 -0.47 17.62 1.30
CA GLY A 435 0.79 17.65 0.56
C GLY A 435 1.84 18.56 1.18
N TYR A 436 2.84 18.89 0.38
CA TYR A 436 3.99 19.72 0.74
C TYR A 436 4.16 20.83 -0.30
N LEU A 437 4.98 21.82 0.04
CA LEU A 437 5.35 22.93 -0.82
C LEU A 437 6.71 22.67 -1.45
N TYR A 438 6.88 23.16 -2.68
CA TYR A 438 8.16 23.13 -3.36
C TYR A 438 8.39 24.36 -4.21
N ASN A 439 9.64 24.67 -4.50
CA ASN A 439 10.03 25.73 -5.43
C ASN A 439 11.14 25.19 -6.32
N GLU A 440 11.05 25.39 -7.64
CA GLU A 440 12.03 24.88 -8.61
C GLU A 440 13.11 25.93 -8.97
N GLU A 441 12.94 27.17 -8.54
CA GLU A 441 13.82 28.29 -8.88
C GLU A 441 14.53 28.87 -7.65
N ASN A 442 13.81 29.02 -6.55
CA ASN A 442 14.26 29.70 -5.34
C ASN A 442 14.03 28.85 -4.09
N TYR A 443 15.02 28.03 -3.76
CA TYR A 443 15.00 27.09 -2.64
C TYR A 443 16.38 26.96 -1.97
N TYR A 444 16.41 26.38 -0.77
CA TYR A 444 17.63 26.13 0.00
C TYR A 444 18.13 24.69 -0.17
N GLY A 445 19.15 24.49 -0.99
CA GLY A 445 19.77 23.17 -1.22
C GLY A 445 18.98 22.29 -2.18
N PHE A 446 17.71 21.97 -1.89
CA PHE A 446 16.82 21.25 -2.81
C PHE A 446 15.37 21.75 -2.75
N TYR A 447 14.61 21.39 -3.78
CA TYR A 447 13.34 22.01 -4.16
C TYR A 447 12.23 22.04 -3.08
N ARG A 448 12.27 21.19 -2.05
CA ARG A 448 11.27 21.21 -0.94
C ARG A 448 11.62 22.17 0.20
N ASN A 449 12.87 22.59 0.28
CA ASN A 449 13.32 23.51 1.32
C ASN A 449 13.06 24.94 0.85
N ILE A 450 11.91 25.47 1.24
CA ILE A 450 11.40 26.72 0.70
C ILE A 450 11.90 27.91 1.52
N TYR A 451 12.16 29.02 0.83
CA TYR A 451 12.34 30.31 1.50
C TYR A 451 10.98 30.89 1.90
N VAL A 452 10.92 31.43 3.11
CA VAL A 452 9.82 32.29 3.58
C VAL A 452 10.37 33.70 3.63
N SER A 453 9.75 34.61 2.88
CA SER A 453 10.31 35.96 2.65
C SER A 453 9.31 37.09 2.78
N ARG A 454 8.01 36.77 2.87
CA ARG A 454 6.96 37.76 3.08
C ARG A 454 6.38 37.61 4.46
N PHE A 455 6.38 38.71 5.21
CA PHE A 455 5.95 38.73 6.61
C PHE A 455 4.95 39.85 6.84
N LYS A 456 3.88 39.54 7.56
CA LYS A 456 3.00 40.53 8.19
C LYS A 456 3.52 40.73 9.60
N ASN A 457 3.75 41.98 10.00
CA ASN A 457 4.31 42.28 11.32
C ASN A 457 3.43 41.69 12.44
N SER A 458 4.04 40.87 13.31
CA SER A 458 3.39 40.20 14.44
C SER A 458 4.42 39.87 15.52
N SER A 459 3.97 39.42 16.69
CA SER A 459 4.87 39.03 17.79
C SER A 459 5.83 37.88 17.46
N VAL A 460 5.53 37.08 16.43
CA VAL A 460 6.40 35.97 16.00
C VAL A 460 7.22 36.30 14.76
N THR A 461 6.79 37.27 13.96
CA THR A 461 7.43 37.64 12.68
C THR A 461 8.19 38.97 12.72
N GLU A 462 8.23 39.64 13.88
CA GLU A 462 8.99 40.89 14.02
C GLU A 462 10.48 40.67 13.77
N ASN A 463 11.09 41.59 13.03
CA ASN A 463 12.52 41.60 12.70
C ASN A 463 13.05 40.35 11.97
N LEU A 464 12.17 39.61 11.27
CA LEU A 464 12.56 38.53 10.36
C LEU A 464 12.75 39.08 8.93
N ASN A 465 13.84 38.67 8.28
CA ASN A 465 14.12 39.00 6.88
C ASN A 465 13.87 37.81 5.97
N SER A 466 14.28 36.61 6.38
CA SER A 466 14.02 35.37 5.65
C SER A 466 14.13 34.16 6.55
N LEU A 467 13.20 33.22 6.41
CA LEU A 467 13.27 31.89 7.03
C LEU A 467 13.48 30.85 5.94
N VAL A 468 13.90 29.66 6.36
CA VAL A 468 13.91 28.46 5.52
C VAL A 468 13.11 27.39 6.23
N PHE A 469 12.05 26.90 5.59
CA PHE A 469 11.29 25.77 6.10
C PHE A 469 11.60 24.52 5.27
N PHE A 470 11.64 23.38 5.94
CA PHE A 470 12.04 22.08 5.41
C PHE A 470 10.77 21.24 5.23
N THR A 471 10.51 20.82 3.99
CA THR A 471 9.31 20.04 3.61
C THR A 471 7.98 20.63 4.11
N ALA A 472 7.83 21.95 4.15
CA ALA A 472 6.63 22.57 4.72
C ALA A 472 5.34 22.25 3.94
N THR A 473 4.20 22.21 4.63
CA THR A 473 2.88 22.36 4.00
C THR A 473 2.44 23.84 3.98
N HIS A 474 1.16 24.12 3.72
CA HIS A 474 0.55 25.44 3.86
C HIS A 474 -0.72 25.42 4.70
N ILE A 475 -1.05 26.57 5.29
CA ILE A 475 -2.18 26.76 6.20
C ILE A 475 -3.25 27.64 5.53
N ARG A 476 -4.52 27.26 5.69
CA ARG A 476 -5.71 27.97 5.20
C ARG A 476 -6.63 28.41 6.36
N PRO A 477 -7.42 29.47 6.21
CA PRO A 477 -7.38 30.48 5.14
C PRO A 477 -6.20 31.45 5.30
N SER A 478 -5.72 32.01 4.19
CA SER A 478 -4.48 32.81 4.12
C SER A 478 -4.60 34.22 4.72
N ASP A 479 -5.81 34.71 4.99
CA ASP A 479 -6.07 36.00 5.66
C ASP A 479 -5.56 36.04 7.12
N ARG A 480 -5.37 34.86 7.71
CA ARG A 480 -4.73 34.66 9.03
C ARG A 480 -3.23 34.36 8.94
N GLY A 481 -2.68 34.32 7.73
CA GLY A 481 -1.25 34.18 7.50
C GLY A 481 -0.47 35.34 8.11
N VAL A 482 0.69 35.04 8.67
CA VAL A 482 1.68 36.02 9.11
C VAL A 482 3.03 35.85 8.41
N ALA A 483 3.29 34.68 7.83
CA ALA A 483 4.43 34.46 6.95
C ALA A 483 4.04 33.59 5.75
N TRP A 484 4.55 33.92 4.57
CA TRP A 484 4.26 33.22 3.32
C TRP A 484 5.54 32.78 2.62
N ALA A 485 5.44 31.62 1.98
CA ALA A 485 6.47 31.12 1.07
C ALA A 485 6.80 32.17 -0.02
N SER A 486 8.03 32.10 -0.52
CA SER A 486 8.51 32.94 -1.61
C SER A 486 7.64 32.81 -2.86
N GLU A 487 7.75 33.79 -3.76
CA GLU A 487 7.10 33.74 -5.07
C GLU A 487 7.49 32.46 -5.83
N ASN A 488 6.60 32.03 -6.73
CA ASN A 488 6.72 30.79 -7.52
C ASN A 488 6.76 29.48 -6.70
N THR A 489 6.57 29.52 -5.38
CA THR A 489 6.39 28.28 -4.60
C THR A 489 5.07 27.62 -4.98
N CYS A 490 5.14 26.32 -5.27
CA CYS A 490 4.06 25.46 -5.70
C CYS A 490 3.59 24.53 -4.59
N SER A 491 2.30 24.17 -4.62
CA SER A 491 1.77 23.06 -3.82
C SER A 491 1.90 21.74 -4.60
N SER A 492 2.38 20.68 -3.95
CA SER A 492 2.53 19.35 -4.57
C SER A 492 1.20 18.68 -4.93
N THR A 493 0.10 19.03 -4.24
CA THR A 493 -1.23 18.50 -4.57
C THR A 493 -1.93 19.30 -5.65
N ALA A 494 -1.71 20.62 -5.71
CA ALA A 494 -2.31 21.47 -6.73
C ALA A 494 -1.45 21.58 -8.01
N GLU A 495 -0.17 21.19 -7.94
CA GLU A 495 0.85 21.40 -8.96
C GLU A 495 0.83 22.83 -9.55
N ARG A 496 0.69 23.81 -8.65
CA ARG A 496 0.47 25.21 -9.03
C ARG A 496 1.17 26.15 -8.06
N ALA A 497 1.75 27.22 -8.62
CA ALA A 497 2.29 28.34 -7.86
C ALA A 497 1.18 29.18 -7.20
N GLY A 498 1.44 29.67 -5.99
CA GLY A 498 0.47 30.49 -5.25
C GLY A 498 1.01 31.14 -3.99
N ASP A 499 0.15 31.93 -3.35
CA ASP A 499 0.43 32.59 -2.08
C ASP A 499 0.14 31.64 -0.91
N TYR A 500 1.14 30.82 -0.57
CA TYR A 500 1.01 29.81 0.47
C TYR A 500 1.49 30.34 1.82
N ALA A 501 0.56 30.51 2.77
CA ALA A 501 0.88 30.85 4.15
C ALA A 501 1.48 29.63 4.85
N VAL A 502 2.63 29.80 5.49
CA VAL A 502 3.37 28.73 6.20
C VAL A 502 3.43 28.97 7.70
N ILE A 503 3.15 30.21 8.13
CA ILE A 503 2.84 30.55 9.51
C ILE A 503 1.51 31.30 9.53
N ALA A 504 0.58 30.85 10.36
CA ALA A 504 -0.69 31.51 10.59
C ALA A 504 -0.89 31.81 12.07
N MET A 505 -1.53 32.93 12.38
CA MET A 505 -1.76 33.37 13.75
C MET A 505 -3.22 33.82 13.93
N ALA A 506 -3.84 33.36 15.00
CA ALA A 506 -5.18 33.79 15.43
C ALA A 506 -5.11 34.31 16.86
N LYS A 507 -5.69 35.49 17.09
CA LYS A 507 -5.74 36.12 18.42
C LYS A 507 -7.17 36.17 18.92
N ARG A 508 -7.41 35.65 20.11
CA ARG A 508 -8.65 35.79 20.89
C ARG A 508 -8.28 36.45 22.22
N ASN A 509 -8.76 35.92 23.35
CA ASN A 509 -8.22 36.26 24.66
C ASN A 509 -6.79 35.74 24.84
N GLY A 510 -6.46 34.59 24.26
CA GLY A 510 -5.12 34.04 24.11
C GLY A 510 -4.62 34.07 22.67
N THR A 511 -3.56 33.31 22.39
CA THR A 511 -2.86 33.33 21.10
C THR A 511 -2.72 31.93 20.54
N ILE A 512 -3.08 31.73 19.28
CA ILE A 512 -2.85 30.48 18.55
C ILE A 512 -1.90 30.77 17.40
N ILE A 513 -0.85 29.96 17.25
CA ILE A 513 0.07 30.05 16.12
C ILE A 513 0.23 28.65 15.53
N ALA A 514 0.09 28.57 14.22
CA ALA A 514 0.30 27.37 13.44
C ALA A 514 1.54 27.51 12.56
N PHE A 515 2.41 26.51 12.59
CA PHE A 515 3.61 26.38 11.78
C PHE A 515 3.49 25.16 10.89
N ALA A 516 3.70 25.34 9.59
CA ALA A 516 3.57 24.29 8.58
C ALA A 516 4.84 23.44 8.40
N ASP A 517 5.78 23.56 9.33
CA ASP A 517 7.05 22.84 9.43
C ASP A 517 7.42 22.81 10.93
N GLN A 518 8.05 21.73 11.39
CA GLN A 518 8.63 21.62 12.72
C GLN A 518 10.15 21.36 12.71
N THR A 519 10.68 20.92 11.58
CA THR A 519 12.10 20.61 11.38
C THR A 519 12.98 21.83 11.64
N PHE A 520 12.50 23.06 11.40
CA PHE A 520 13.23 24.30 11.73
C PHE A 520 13.59 24.46 13.22
N LEU A 521 12.99 23.68 14.13
CA LEU A 521 13.32 23.71 15.57
C LEU A 521 14.62 22.98 15.91
N THR A 522 15.07 22.07 15.03
CA THR A 522 16.18 21.15 15.33
C THR A 522 17.51 21.64 14.75
N GLU A 523 18.62 21.16 15.29
CA GLU A 523 19.93 21.41 14.69
C GLU A 523 20.17 20.49 13.47
N PRO A 524 20.79 20.99 12.38
CA PRO A 524 21.32 22.34 12.20
C PRO A 524 20.31 23.36 11.64
N TYR A 525 19.08 22.94 11.38
CA TYR A 525 18.05 23.69 10.65
C TYR A 525 17.60 24.99 11.35
N CYS A 526 17.66 25.04 12.67
CA CYS A 526 17.40 26.23 13.46
C CYS A 526 18.36 27.38 13.17
N TYR A 527 19.59 27.12 12.69
CA TYR A 527 20.57 28.17 12.35
C TYR A 527 20.50 28.66 10.90
N VAL A 528 19.56 28.14 10.10
CA VAL A 528 19.40 28.56 8.71
C VAL A 528 18.50 29.80 8.63
N GLY A 529 18.97 30.84 7.93
CA GLY A 529 18.24 32.11 7.82
C GLY A 529 18.00 32.74 9.20
N ASP A 530 16.80 33.25 9.41
CA ASP A 530 16.36 33.81 10.70
C ASP A 530 15.58 32.79 11.56
N ASN A 531 15.67 31.47 11.30
CA ASN A 531 14.93 30.44 12.04
C ASN A 531 15.17 30.51 13.56
N TYR A 532 16.42 30.70 14.00
CA TYR A 532 16.74 30.85 15.42
C TYR A 532 16.06 32.09 16.02
N LYS A 533 16.00 33.21 15.27
CA LYS A 533 15.28 34.41 15.73
C LYS A 533 13.78 34.16 15.84
N LEU A 534 13.20 33.36 14.95
CA LEU A 534 11.81 32.92 15.08
C LEU A 534 11.60 32.13 16.39
N ILE A 535 12.52 31.22 16.74
CA ILE A 535 12.49 30.50 18.03
C ILE A 535 12.53 31.50 19.20
N LEU A 536 13.43 32.48 19.17
CA LEU A 536 13.51 33.53 20.20
C LEU A 536 12.22 34.37 20.30
N ASN A 537 11.57 34.65 19.18
CA ASN A 537 10.28 35.35 19.17
C ASN A 537 9.18 34.49 19.82
N ILE A 538 9.16 33.16 19.57
CA ILE A 538 8.27 32.20 20.24
C ILE A 538 8.51 32.21 21.76
N VAL A 539 9.77 32.12 22.19
CA VAL A 539 10.16 32.17 23.62
C VAL A 539 9.69 33.47 24.28
N ASN A 540 9.90 34.61 23.62
CA ASN A 540 9.46 35.91 24.10
C ASN A 540 7.94 35.99 24.24
N LEU A 541 7.19 35.42 23.30
CA LEU A 541 5.73 35.33 23.37
C LEU A 541 5.27 34.48 24.56
N ILE A 542 5.83 33.28 24.73
CA ILE A 542 5.49 32.38 25.84
C ILE A 542 5.79 33.07 27.18
N SER A 543 6.94 33.75 27.30
CA SER A 543 7.34 34.42 28.54
C SER A 543 6.42 35.57 28.98
N LYS A 544 5.65 36.15 28.05
CA LYS A 544 4.72 37.26 28.28
C LYS A 544 3.27 36.81 28.48
N ALA A 545 2.98 35.52 28.37
CA ALA A 545 1.62 35.01 28.46
C ALA A 545 1.13 35.02 29.92
N GLU A 546 0.08 35.79 30.20
CA GLU A 546 -0.60 35.83 31.50
C GLU A 546 -1.91 35.03 31.43
N VAL A 547 -1.90 33.81 31.99
CA VAL A 547 -3.09 32.96 32.05
C VAL A 547 -3.88 33.29 33.30
N LYS A 548 -5.14 33.69 33.14
CA LYS A 548 -6.02 33.98 34.28
C LYS A 548 -6.26 32.70 35.08
N PRO A 549 -5.97 32.69 36.40
CA PRO A 549 -6.18 31.51 37.22
C PRO A 549 -7.67 31.18 37.30
N THR A 550 -7.98 29.89 37.22
CA THR A 550 -9.32 29.39 37.52
C THR A 550 -9.58 29.63 39.01
N VAL A 551 -10.72 30.23 39.37
CA VAL A 551 -11.18 30.22 40.76
C VAL A 551 -11.40 28.75 41.12
N LYS A 552 -10.46 28.18 41.88
CA LYS A 552 -10.61 26.85 42.47
C LYS A 552 -11.74 26.95 43.49
N GLU A 553 -12.91 26.42 43.15
CA GLU A 553 -13.71 25.77 44.19
C GLU A 553 -12.88 24.58 44.65
N ALA A 554 -12.32 24.74 45.85
CA ALA A 554 -11.62 23.67 46.53
C ALA A 554 -12.67 22.64 46.96
N VAL A 555 -12.71 21.53 46.24
CA VAL A 555 -13.12 20.24 46.79
C VAL A 555 -12.06 19.24 46.31
N GLU A 556 -11.02 19.06 47.13
CA GLU A 556 -10.37 17.74 47.17
C GLU A 556 -11.39 16.81 47.83
N GLU A 557 -12.25 16.22 47.01
CA GLU A 557 -12.77 14.90 47.33
C GLU A 557 -11.76 13.93 46.73
N VAL A 558 -11.20 13.08 47.58
CA VAL A 558 -10.51 11.89 47.12
C VAL A 558 -11.56 11.08 46.38
N GLU A 559 -11.60 11.22 45.05
CA GLU A 559 -12.49 10.41 44.22
C GLU A 559 -12.01 8.97 44.34
N GLU A 560 -12.75 8.18 45.10
CA GLU A 560 -12.57 6.75 45.27
C GLU A 560 -13.87 6.04 44.92
N VAL A 561 -13.76 4.83 44.36
CA VAL A 561 -14.91 3.96 44.14
C VAL A 561 -14.79 2.77 45.07
N ALA A 562 -15.66 2.72 46.09
CA ALA A 562 -15.76 1.59 46.99
C ALA A 562 -16.31 0.34 46.29
N GLU A 563 -16.09 -0.83 46.91
CA GLU A 563 -16.58 -2.10 46.38
C GLU A 563 -18.12 -2.10 46.21
N PRO A 564 -18.65 -2.47 45.03
CA PRO A 564 -20.07 -2.52 44.80
C PRO A 564 -20.74 -3.67 45.56
N LYS A 565 -21.58 -3.34 46.53
CA LYS A 565 -22.36 -4.33 47.30
C LYS A 565 -23.67 -4.66 46.60
N LEU A 566 -23.62 -5.61 45.66
CA LEU A 566 -24.80 -6.11 44.95
C LEU A 566 -25.43 -7.31 45.69
N PRO A 567 -26.72 -7.26 46.10
CA PRO A 567 -27.38 -8.37 46.76
C PRO A 567 -27.56 -9.57 45.82
N VAL A 568 -27.62 -10.78 46.38
CA VAL A 568 -27.96 -12.01 45.65
C VAL A 568 -29.33 -11.85 44.98
N GLY A 569 -29.45 -12.30 43.73
CA GLY A 569 -30.64 -12.10 42.90
C GLY A 569 -30.62 -10.78 42.09
N THR A 570 -29.55 -9.98 42.18
CA THR A 570 -29.38 -8.81 41.30
C THR A 570 -29.23 -9.23 39.84
N VAL A 571 -30.01 -8.62 38.96
CA VAL A 571 -29.98 -8.81 37.51
C VAL A 571 -29.60 -7.48 36.84
N LYS A 572 -28.61 -7.52 35.94
CA LYS A 572 -28.22 -6.40 35.08
C LYS A 572 -28.44 -6.79 33.62
N GLU A 573 -29.08 -5.92 32.85
CA GLU A 573 -29.11 -6.03 31.38
C GLU A 573 -28.12 -5.03 30.80
N PHE A 574 -27.33 -5.47 29.82
CA PHE A 574 -26.42 -4.65 29.04
C PHE A 574 -26.80 -4.71 27.55
N VAL A 575 -26.49 -3.64 26.83
CA VAL A 575 -26.42 -3.65 25.38
C VAL A 575 -24.96 -3.88 25.01
N GLU A 576 -24.68 -5.02 24.38
CA GLU A 576 -23.37 -5.35 23.80
C GLU A 576 -23.42 -5.06 22.30
N GLN A 577 -22.46 -4.32 21.78
CA GLN A 577 -22.26 -4.10 20.36
C GLN A 577 -20.96 -4.78 19.93
N VAL A 578 -21.06 -5.72 19.00
CA VAL A 578 -19.92 -6.46 18.44
C VAL A 578 -19.85 -6.16 16.96
N ASN A 579 -18.77 -5.50 16.50
CA ASN A 579 -18.58 -5.12 15.09
C ASN A 579 -19.79 -4.42 14.43
N GLY A 580 -20.63 -3.75 15.21
CA GLY A 580 -21.81 -3.02 14.75
C GLY A 580 -23.17 -3.64 15.11
N ASP A 581 -23.22 -4.95 15.36
CA ASP A 581 -24.46 -5.67 15.72
C ASP A 581 -24.75 -5.56 17.23
N GLU A 582 -25.99 -5.21 17.60
CA GLU A 582 -26.40 -5.04 18.99
C GLU A 582 -27.13 -6.29 19.53
N HIS A 583 -26.75 -6.71 20.73
CA HIS A 583 -27.36 -7.82 21.46
C HIS A 583 -27.56 -7.48 22.94
N ILE A 584 -28.51 -8.17 23.59
CA ILE A 584 -28.74 -8.05 25.03
C ILE A 584 -27.91 -9.10 25.77
N VAL A 585 -27.10 -8.63 26.71
CA VAL A 585 -26.36 -9.49 27.65
C VAL A 585 -27.00 -9.38 29.02
N LYS A 586 -27.30 -10.52 29.64
CA LYS A 586 -27.94 -10.56 30.96
C LYS A 586 -27.00 -11.14 31.99
N TRP A 587 -26.67 -10.34 32.99
CA TRP A 587 -25.81 -10.71 34.11
C TRP A 587 -26.67 -10.91 35.36
N THR A 588 -26.49 -12.02 36.08
CA THR A 588 -27.28 -12.38 37.26
C THR A 588 -26.37 -12.87 38.39
N LYS A 589 -26.48 -12.26 39.59
CA LYS A 589 -25.80 -12.75 40.79
C LYS A 589 -26.60 -13.91 41.41
N LEU A 590 -26.13 -15.14 41.26
CA LEU A 590 -26.83 -16.35 41.73
C LEU A 590 -26.59 -16.64 43.20
N SER A 591 -25.38 -16.37 43.70
CA SER A 591 -24.99 -16.46 45.11
C SER A 591 -23.87 -15.46 45.42
N GLU A 592 -23.31 -15.47 46.63
CA GLU A 592 -22.14 -14.63 46.94
C GLU A 592 -20.90 -15.03 46.13
N THR A 593 -20.86 -16.26 45.62
CA THR A 593 -19.69 -16.83 44.92
C THR A 593 -20.00 -17.24 43.49
N GLU A 594 -21.20 -16.96 42.95
CA GLU A 594 -21.59 -17.40 41.61
C GLU A 594 -22.35 -16.32 40.85
N VAL A 595 -21.92 -16.11 39.60
CA VAL A 595 -22.52 -15.19 38.64
C VAL A 595 -22.80 -15.92 37.34
N LEU A 596 -23.98 -15.68 36.78
CA LEU A 596 -24.39 -16.17 35.47
C LEU A 596 -24.46 -15.02 34.47
N VAL A 597 -23.80 -15.16 33.33
CA VAL A 597 -23.89 -14.23 32.19
C VAL A 597 -24.47 -14.96 30.99
N GLU A 598 -25.60 -14.49 30.49
CA GLU A 598 -26.28 -15.02 29.31
C GLU A 598 -26.02 -14.09 28.12
N LYS A 599 -25.40 -14.64 27.06
CA LYS A 599 -25.08 -13.97 25.80
C LYS A 599 -25.73 -14.73 24.63
N PRO A 600 -25.78 -14.16 23.40
CA PRO A 600 -26.32 -14.86 22.23
C PRO A 600 -25.60 -16.17 21.88
N ASP A 601 -24.31 -16.25 22.21
CA ASP A 601 -23.42 -17.38 21.91
C ASP A 601 -23.39 -18.46 23.01
N GLY A 602 -23.97 -18.21 24.18
CA GLY A 602 -24.06 -19.21 25.25
C GLY A 602 -24.27 -18.63 26.65
N LYS A 603 -24.20 -19.52 27.65
CA LYS A 603 -24.28 -19.16 29.08
C LYS A 603 -22.94 -19.38 29.75
N TYR A 604 -22.47 -18.35 30.46
CA TYR A 604 -21.19 -18.32 31.15
C TYR A 604 -21.43 -18.29 32.66
N HIS A 605 -20.94 -19.30 33.37
CA HIS A 605 -20.94 -19.38 34.83
C HIS A 605 -19.57 -19.01 35.37
N TYR A 606 -19.52 -17.98 36.21
CA TYR A 606 -18.31 -17.52 36.89
C TYR A 606 -18.40 -17.87 38.37
N TYR A 607 -17.36 -18.53 38.88
CA TYR A 607 -17.26 -18.97 40.27
C TYR A 607 -16.12 -18.25 40.97
N TYR A 608 -16.43 -17.63 42.10
CA TYR A 608 -15.52 -16.84 42.91
C TYR A 608 -15.27 -17.52 44.27
N ASP A 609 -14.16 -17.21 44.91
CA ASP A 609 -13.93 -17.58 46.32
C ASP A 609 -14.57 -16.59 47.28
N GLU A 610 -14.47 -16.84 48.60
CA GLU A 610 -15.00 -15.96 49.65
C GLU A 610 -14.35 -14.56 49.67
N ARG A 611 -13.25 -14.35 48.94
CA ARG A 611 -12.56 -13.07 48.80
C ARG A 611 -12.90 -12.37 47.48
N GLY A 612 -13.84 -12.91 46.70
CA GLY A 612 -14.25 -12.37 45.40
C GLY A 612 -13.28 -12.64 44.25
N SER A 613 -12.26 -13.49 44.44
CA SER A 613 -11.30 -13.83 43.38
C SER A 613 -11.88 -14.92 42.47
N LEU A 614 -11.72 -14.79 41.15
CA LEU A 614 -12.27 -15.74 40.18
C LEU A 614 -11.48 -17.05 40.17
N VAL A 615 -12.15 -18.15 40.47
CA VAL A 615 -11.53 -19.48 40.61
C VAL A 615 -11.80 -20.36 39.38
N LYS A 616 -12.99 -20.25 38.80
CA LYS A 616 -13.44 -21.14 37.72
C LYS A 616 -14.46 -20.45 36.81
N VAL A 617 -14.40 -20.76 35.51
CA VAL A 617 -15.39 -20.36 34.50
C VAL A 617 -15.91 -21.60 33.78
N GLU A 618 -17.21 -21.69 33.56
CA GLU A 618 -17.86 -22.75 32.79
C GLU A 618 -18.76 -22.16 31.69
N LEU A 619 -18.59 -22.60 30.45
CA LEU A 619 -19.44 -22.24 29.31
C LEU A 619 -19.55 -23.45 28.36
N ASP A 620 -20.71 -23.69 27.74
CA ASP A 620 -21.01 -24.78 26.80
C ASP A 620 -19.87 -25.76 26.41
N GLY A 621 -19.64 -26.78 27.26
CA GLY A 621 -18.65 -27.84 27.01
C GLY A 621 -17.18 -27.50 27.34
N ILE A 622 -16.92 -26.29 27.82
CA ILE A 622 -15.62 -25.74 28.24
C ILE A 622 -15.66 -25.41 29.74
N LYS A 623 -14.67 -25.88 30.48
CA LYS A 623 -14.45 -25.53 31.89
C LYS A 623 -13.01 -25.08 32.09
N ILE A 624 -12.81 -23.89 32.63
CA ILE A 624 -11.49 -23.32 32.93
C ILE A 624 -11.34 -23.23 34.45
N VAL A 625 -10.29 -23.83 35.00
CA VAL A 625 -9.97 -23.80 36.44
C VAL A 625 -8.59 -23.15 36.60
N TYR A 626 -8.54 -22.04 37.33
CA TYR A 626 -7.30 -21.30 37.57
C TYR A 626 -6.50 -21.91 38.72
N ASP A 627 -5.19 -22.10 38.54
CA ASP A 627 -4.30 -22.63 39.58
C ASP A 627 -4.18 -21.63 40.73
N THR A 628 -4.08 -20.34 40.39
CA THR A 628 -4.18 -19.21 41.32
C THR A 628 -5.41 -18.39 40.97
N PRO A 629 -6.37 -18.19 41.89
CA PRO A 629 -7.55 -17.38 41.60
C PRO A 629 -7.17 -15.99 41.08
N ILE A 630 -7.89 -15.50 40.07
CA ILE A 630 -7.68 -14.16 39.53
C ILE A 630 -8.22 -13.16 40.55
N ALA A 631 -7.33 -12.34 41.11
CA ALA A 631 -7.66 -11.45 42.22
C ALA A 631 -8.75 -10.45 41.83
N ALA A 632 -9.66 -10.18 42.76
CA ALA A 632 -10.63 -9.10 42.66
C ALA A 632 -9.92 -7.73 42.58
N PRO A 633 -10.57 -6.69 42.01
CA PRO A 633 -10.04 -5.33 42.06
C PRO A 633 -9.74 -4.90 43.51
N PRO A 634 -8.64 -4.17 43.76
CA PRO A 634 -8.23 -3.76 45.10
C PRO A 634 -9.09 -2.58 45.59
N TYR A 635 -10.30 -2.85 46.05
CA TYR A 635 -11.18 -1.78 46.56
C TYR A 635 -10.68 -1.19 47.90
N PRO A 636 -10.89 0.13 48.15
CA PRO A 636 -11.50 1.10 47.24
C PRO A 636 -10.56 1.47 46.09
N LEU A 637 -11.11 1.61 44.88
CA LEU A 637 -10.33 1.97 43.71
C LEU A 637 -9.91 3.43 43.80
N THR A 638 -8.61 3.69 43.70
CA THR A 638 -8.03 5.04 43.78
C THR A 638 -7.27 5.42 42.50
N LYS A 639 -7.20 6.72 42.17
CA LYS A 639 -6.55 7.19 40.93
C LYS A 639 -5.09 6.76 40.87
N GLY A 640 -4.67 6.16 39.77
CA GLY A 640 -3.29 5.72 39.54
C GLY A 640 -2.96 4.34 40.13
N GLU A 641 -3.88 3.74 40.90
CA GLU A 641 -3.72 2.38 41.41
C GLU A 641 -3.64 1.38 40.25
N SER A 642 -2.72 0.42 40.34
CA SER A 642 -2.50 -0.60 39.32
C SER A 642 -2.32 -1.95 39.99
N TRP A 643 -2.85 -3.00 39.36
CA TRP A 643 -2.65 -4.37 39.82
C TRP A 643 -2.48 -5.31 38.63
N ASN A 644 -1.80 -6.42 38.88
CA ASN A 644 -1.53 -7.46 37.90
C ASN A 644 -2.00 -8.80 38.46
N CYS A 645 -2.65 -9.59 37.60
CA CYS A 645 -3.05 -10.95 37.87
C CYS A 645 -2.36 -11.88 36.86
N GLU A 646 -1.58 -12.82 37.37
CA GLU A 646 -0.99 -13.90 36.56
C GLU A 646 -1.47 -15.24 37.09
N SER A 647 -1.96 -16.10 36.21
CA SER A 647 -2.38 -17.45 36.59
C SER A 647 -2.16 -18.45 35.46
N ASN A 648 -1.66 -19.62 35.81
CA ASN A 648 -1.79 -20.78 34.95
C ASN A 648 -3.18 -21.38 35.18
N TYR A 649 -3.76 -22.01 34.16
CA TYR A 649 -5.05 -22.66 34.30
C TYR A 649 -5.11 -23.97 33.52
N THR A 650 -6.06 -24.79 33.92
CA THR A 650 -6.42 -26.02 33.22
C THR A 650 -7.79 -25.84 32.57
N MET A 651 -7.82 -25.98 31.25
CA MET A 651 -9.03 -25.89 30.44
C MET A 651 -9.45 -27.28 29.96
N TYR A 652 -10.70 -27.64 30.20
CA TYR A 652 -11.32 -28.88 29.78
C TYR A 652 -12.28 -28.58 28.63
N ILE A 653 -12.03 -29.10 27.44
CA ILE A 653 -12.90 -28.96 26.26
C ILE A 653 -13.37 -30.36 25.86
N ASN A 654 -14.66 -30.66 25.96
CA ASN A 654 -15.23 -31.96 25.55
C ASN A 654 -14.43 -33.18 26.11
N ASN A 655 -14.03 -33.13 27.39
CA ASN A 655 -13.19 -34.11 28.09
C ASN A 655 -11.70 -34.19 27.67
N SER A 656 -11.21 -33.28 26.85
CA SER A 656 -9.76 -33.11 26.59
C SER A 656 -9.20 -31.99 27.47
N GLU A 657 -8.04 -32.23 28.09
CA GLU A 657 -7.37 -31.28 28.98
C GLU A 657 -6.27 -30.52 28.22
N THR A 658 -6.23 -29.19 28.37
CA THR A 658 -5.12 -28.36 27.92
C THR A 658 -4.73 -27.34 28.98
N ARG A 659 -3.45 -26.92 28.95
CA ARG A 659 -2.89 -25.93 29.86
C ARG A 659 -2.80 -24.58 29.16
N GLY A 660 -3.17 -23.54 29.89
CA GLY A 660 -3.05 -22.16 29.45
C GLY A 660 -2.47 -21.26 30.53
N LYS A 661 -2.17 -20.03 30.15
CA LYS A 661 -1.63 -19.00 31.02
C LYS A 661 -2.27 -17.66 30.66
N ILE A 662 -2.78 -16.99 31.68
CA ILE A 662 -3.36 -15.64 31.58
C ILE A 662 -2.48 -14.64 32.35
N ASN A 663 -2.30 -13.46 31.78
CA ASN A 663 -1.67 -12.30 32.39
C ASN A 663 -2.56 -11.08 32.13
N ALA A 664 -3.01 -10.43 33.20
CA ALA A 664 -3.93 -9.30 33.13
C ALA A 664 -3.38 -8.13 33.94
N ASN A 665 -3.22 -6.98 33.31
CA ASN A 665 -2.77 -5.74 33.95
C ASN A 665 -3.91 -4.74 33.93
N TYR A 666 -4.14 -4.07 35.05
CA TYR A 666 -5.19 -3.07 35.22
C TYR A 666 -4.62 -1.80 35.83
N LYS A 667 -5.17 -0.64 35.46
CA LYS A 667 -4.81 0.67 36.01
C LYS A 667 -6.02 1.58 36.09
N VAL A 668 -6.30 2.16 37.26
CA VAL A 668 -7.30 3.22 37.41
C VAL A 668 -6.74 4.50 36.81
N GLU A 669 -7.29 4.93 35.67
CA GLU A 669 -6.83 6.13 34.98
C GLU A 669 -7.51 7.40 35.49
N ASP A 670 -8.81 7.30 35.77
CA ASP A 670 -9.63 8.47 36.08
C ASP A 670 -10.96 8.10 36.75
N PHE A 671 -11.72 9.11 37.15
CA PHE A 671 -13.10 8.98 37.59
C PHE A 671 -14.02 9.88 36.77
N GLN A 672 -15.21 9.39 36.43
CA GLN A 672 -16.16 10.14 35.63
C GLN A 672 -17.58 9.62 35.79
N TYR A 673 -18.56 10.48 35.52
CA TYR A 673 -19.95 10.06 35.34
C TYR A 673 -20.14 9.37 33.99
N VAL A 674 -20.69 8.17 34.00
CA VAL A 674 -21.08 7.42 32.80
C VAL A 674 -22.60 7.31 32.76
N GLU A 675 -23.19 7.71 31.64
CA GLU A 675 -24.63 7.60 31.40
C GLU A 675 -24.96 6.20 30.87
N ALA A 676 -25.82 5.47 31.57
CA ALA A 676 -26.39 4.20 31.13
C ALA A 676 -27.48 4.43 30.07
N ARG A 677 -27.91 3.39 29.33
CA ARG A 677 -28.91 3.52 28.25
C ARG A 677 -30.30 3.94 28.75
N ASN A 678 -30.60 3.79 30.04
CA ASN A 678 -31.83 4.29 30.65
C ASN A 678 -31.76 5.78 31.03
N GLY A 679 -30.64 6.46 30.77
CA GLY A 679 -30.41 7.88 31.08
C GLY A 679 -29.93 8.15 32.51
N GLU A 680 -29.76 7.12 33.34
CA GLU A 680 -29.17 7.27 34.67
C GLU A 680 -27.64 7.46 34.57
N LYS A 681 -27.09 8.32 35.42
CA LYS A 681 -25.65 8.60 35.46
C LYS A 681 -25.04 7.99 36.71
N TYR A 682 -23.98 7.23 36.51
CA TYR A 682 -23.25 6.55 37.56
C TYR A 682 -21.84 7.11 37.66
N PHE A 683 -21.40 7.45 38.87
CA PHE A 683 -20.00 7.81 39.11
C PHE A 683 -19.14 6.54 39.05
N CYS A 684 -18.13 6.55 38.17
CA CYS A 684 -17.36 5.36 37.83
C CYS A 684 -15.85 5.62 37.88
N ALA A 685 -15.08 4.64 38.35
CA ALA A 685 -13.66 4.53 38.09
C ALA A 685 -13.46 4.01 36.65
N LYS A 686 -12.67 4.72 35.85
CA LYS A 686 -12.23 4.31 34.50
C LYS A 686 -10.93 3.53 34.63
N ILE A 687 -10.95 2.27 34.25
CA ILE A 687 -9.86 1.32 34.43
C ILE A 687 -9.37 0.88 33.05
N HIS A 688 -8.12 1.19 32.71
CA HIS A 688 -7.46 0.61 31.53
C HIS A 688 -7.01 -0.80 31.86
N TYR A 689 -7.16 -1.73 30.92
CA TYR A 689 -6.65 -3.08 31.09
C TYR A 689 -6.01 -3.65 29.82
N ILE A 690 -5.06 -4.56 30.03
CA ILE A 690 -4.47 -5.41 29.01
C ILE A 690 -4.46 -6.84 29.53
N ILE A 691 -5.16 -7.73 28.83
CA ILE A 691 -5.24 -9.15 29.13
C ILE A 691 -4.58 -9.91 27.98
N VAL A 692 -3.64 -10.80 28.31
CA VAL A 692 -3.03 -11.74 27.38
C VAL A 692 -3.28 -13.14 27.89
N ASP A 693 -3.97 -13.94 27.08
CA ASP A 693 -4.21 -15.35 27.33
C ASP A 693 -3.47 -16.19 26.27
N GLY A 694 -2.86 -17.30 26.66
CA GLY A 694 -2.14 -18.20 25.77
C GLY A 694 -2.32 -19.66 26.14
N PHE A 695 -2.73 -20.49 25.18
CA PHE A 695 -3.00 -21.91 25.38
C PHE A 695 -2.78 -22.71 24.09
N LYS A 696 -2.73 -24.05 24.17
CA LYS A 696 -2.56 -24.92 22.99
C LYS A 696 -3.83 -25.69 22.66
N ILE A 697 -4.24 -25.69 21.40
CA ILE A 697 -5.33 -26.54 20.88
C ILE A 697 -4.88 -27.15 19.55
N GLY A 698 -5.05 -28.46 19.38
CA GLY A 698 -4.81 -29.14 18.10
C GLY A 698 -3.36 -29.11 17.60
N GLY A 699 -2.39 -28.80 18.47
CA GLY A 699 -0.96 -28.68 18.11
C GLY A 699 -0.49 -27.24 17.87
N ASN A 700 -1.41 -26.29 17.67
CA ASN A 700 -1.10 -24.87 17.45
C ASN A 700 -1.11 -24.10 18.77
N TYR A 701 -0.29 -23.05 18.85
CA TYR A 701 -0.32 -22.10 19.97
C TYR A 701 -1.33 -20.99 19.66
N MET A 702 -2.36 -20.89 20.49
CA MET A 702 -3.34 -19.82 20.44
C MET A 702 -2.96 -18.76 21.47
N SER A 703 -3.02 -17.49 21.10
CA SER A 703 -3.01 -16.41 22.08
C SER A 703 -4.07 -15.37 21.78
N ILE A 704 -4.63 -14.79 22.82
CA ILE A 704 -5.68 -13.78 22.77
C ILE A 704 -5.15 -12.57 23.50
N LYS A 705 -5.13 -11.40 22.85
CA LYS A 705 -4.80 -10.13 23.49
C LYS A 705 -6.04 -9.24 23.49
N SER A 706 -6.54 -8.89 24.66
CA SER A 706 -7.64 -7.94 24.85
C SER A 706 -7.12 -6.68 25.53
N GLU A 707 -7.45 -5.52 24.96
CA GLU A 707 -7.02 -4.22 25.49
C GLU A 707 -8.19 -3.23 25.41
N GLY A 708 -8.47 -2.54 26.52
CA GLY A 708 -9.61 -1.64 26.58
C GLY A 708 -9.83 -0.97 27.92
N PHE A 709 -11.02 -0.41 28.09
CA PHE A 709 -11.43 0.34 29.27
C PHE A 709 -12.69 -0.24 29.90
N LEU A 710 -12.69 -0.32 31.22
CA LEU A 710 -13.81 -0.76 32.07
C LEU A 710 -14.22 0.39 32.98
N TRP A 711 -15.52 0.65 33.12
CA TRP A 711 -16.07 1.65 34.02
C TRP A 711 -16.88 0.99 35.14
N ILE A 712 -16.38 1.10 36.37
CA ILE A 712 -16.99 0.48 37.56
C ILE A 712 -17.52 1.56 38.49
N SER A 713 -18.79 1.44 38.88
CA SER A 713 -19.45 2.26 39.89
C SER A 713 -19.63 1.50 41.21
N HIS A 714 -19.54 2.21 42.35
CA HIS A 714 -19.84 1.62 43.66
C HIS A 714 -21.33 1.24 43.80
N GLU A 715 -22.22 1.81 42.99
CA GLU A 715 -23.67 1.63 43.12
C GLU A 715 -24.18 0.36 42.42
N VAL A 716 -23.57 0.04 41.28
CA VAL A 716 -24.07 -0.95 40.31
C VAL A 716 -22.98 -1.87 39.75
N GLY A 717 -21.73 -1.69 40.18
CA GLY A 717 -20.56 -2.37 39.62
C GLY A 717 -20.28 -1.88 38.20
N GLU A 718 -19.93 -2.79 37.30
CA GLU A 718 -19.69 -2.48 35.88
C GLU A 718 -20.90 -1.77 35.22
N VAL A 719 -20.61 -0.62 34.60
CA VAL A 719 -21.56 0.25 33.87
C VAL A 719 -21.27 0.25 32.38
N LYS A 720 -19.99 0.22 31.98
CA LYS A 720 -19.57 0.28 30.58
C LYS A 720 -18.25 -0.48 30.42
N GLU A 721 -18.06 -1.08 29.25
CA GLU A 721 -16.79 -1.65 28.80
C GLU A 721 -16.57 -1.33 27.30
N ASP A 722 -15.34 -1.04 26.89
CA ASP A 722 -14.98 -0.77 25.49
C ASP A 722 -13.58 -1.32 25.22
N TYR A 723 -13.48 -2.37 24.39
CA TYR A 723 -12.22 -3.08 24.20
C TYR A 723 -12.10 -3.72 22.81
N THR A 724 -10.85 -3.98 22.45
CA THR A 724 -10.46 -4.70 21.24
C THR A 724 -9.80 -6.00 21.61
N THR A 725 -10.22 -7.10 20.99
CA THR A 725 -9.60 -8.43 21.14
C THR A 725 -8.99 -8.87 19.82
N ILE A 726 -7.71 -9.23 19.85
CA ILE A 726 -6.98 -9.81 18.71
C ILE A 726 -6.66 -11.27 19.03
N TYR A 727 -7.02 -12.16 18.11
CA TYR A 727 -6.73 -13.58 18.17
C TYR A 727 -5.51 -13.90 17.34
N TYR A 728 -4.59 -14.69 17.88
CA TYR A 728 -3.37 -15.13 17.24
C TYR A 728 -3.31 -16.65 17.15
N VAL A 729 -2.81 -17.15 16.01
CA VAL A 729 -2.43 -18.55 15.80
C VAL A 729 -0.94 -18.55 15.46
N ASP A 730 -0.13 -19.22 16.27
CA ASP A 730 1.33 -19.30 16.11
C ASP A 730 1.98 -17.91 15.91
N ASN A 731 1.58 -16.96 16.76
CA ASN A 731 1.99 -15.54 16.77
C ASN A 731 1.56 -14.72 15.53
N SER A 732 0.73 -15.27 14.64
CA SER A 732 0.14 -14.52 13.53
C SER A 732 -1.28 -14.08 13.87
N PRO A 733 -1.64 -12.80 13.74
CA PRO A 733 -3.01 -12.35 13.98
C PRO A 733 -3.95 -12.96 12.93
N VAL A 734 -5.06 -13.53 13.38
CA VAL A 734 -6.04 -14.20 12.50
C VAL A 734 -7.42 -13.54 12.52
N SER A 735 -7.75 -12.80 13.58
CA SER A 735 -9.04 -12.12 13.73
C SER A 735 -8.93 -10.98 14.74
N GLU A 736 -9.73 -9.94 14.54
CA GLU A 736 -9.88 -8.80 15.43
C GLU A 736 -11.37 -8.54 15.66
N MET A 737 -11.73 -8.20 16.90
CA MET A 737 -13.11 -7.93 17.31
C MET A 737 -13.15 -6.72 18.23
N HIS A 738 -14.02 -5.76 17.92
CA HIS A 738 -14.29 -4.62 18.78
C HIS A 738 -15.63 -4.81 19.50
N VAL A 739 -15.61 -4.66 20.82
CA VAL A 739 -16.78 -4.86 21.68
C VAL A 739 -17.03 -3.61 22.52
N LYS A 740 -18.29 -3.16 22.53
CA LYS A 740 -18.78 -2.12 23.43
C LYS A 740 -19.93 -2.64 24.26
N LEU A 741 -19.81 -2.59 25.56
CA LEU A 741 -20.84 -2.98 26.51
C LEU A 741 -21.32 -1.74 27.28
N ILE A 742 -22.63 -1.56 27.42
CA ILE A 742 -23.20 -0.46 28.20
C ILE A 742 -24.44 -0.91 28.98
N LEU A 743 -24.50 -0.53 30.26
CA LEU A 743 -25.60 -0.88 31.16
C LEU A 743 -26.92 -0.30 30.62
N LYS A 744 -27.93 -1.15 30.58
CA LYS A 744 -29.29 -0.80 30.14
C LYS A 744 -30.24 -0.67 31.32
N SER A 745 -30.19 -1.60 32.25
CA SER A 745 -31.00 -1.58 33.46
C SER A 745 -30.39 -2.48 34.55
N ILE A 746 -30.74 -2.18 35.80
CA ILE A 746 -30.40 -3.00 36.95
C ILE A 746 -31.65 -3.22 37.82
N GLN A 747 -31.86 -4.46 38.24
CA GLN A 747 -32.85 -4.82 39.24
C GLN A 747 -32.09 -5.47 40.41
N LYS A 748 -31.99 -4.76 41.54
CA LYS A 748 -31.32 -5.28 42.74
C LYS A 748 -32.17 -6.41 43.35
N GLY A 749 -31.50 -7.47 43.80
CA GLY A 749 -32.13 -8.54 44.57
C GLY A 749 -32.74 -8.01 45.87
N GLY A 750 -33.89 -8.57 46.25
CA GLY A 750 -34.65 -8.18 47.45
C GLY A 750 -34.15 -8.83 48.73
#